data_AF-A0A1M4S8M2-F1
#
_entry.id   AF-A0A1M4S8M2-F1
#
_cell.length_a   1.000
_cell.length_b   1.000
_cell.length_c   1.000
_cell.angle_alpha   90.00
_cell.angle_beta   90.00
_cell.angle_gamma   90.00
#
_symmetry.space_group_name_H-M   'P 1'
#
loop_
_entity.id
_entity.type
_entity.pdbx_description
1 polymer ?
#
loop_
_entity_poly.entity_id
_entity_poly.type
_entity_poly.pdbx_seq_one_letter_code
_entity_poly.pdbx_strand_id
1 'polypeptide(L)'
;MKLTPFLKSILTICFFIVSLNVLQAQPIRIAIVKDHCAPAELSAMIQMLEKNKQFSIQQVSLSDLKKRAALHHFNQVWYHRTDTADLTVFEKALGASIKAFVKGGGSVFLSMEAVPLLNDWGIEPNAFQLQRDTVIDEGFGRPLGFHSFKSHPIFDGLLGGVYTSKQKKDHIVRKHGFFGNSIPAKANVIGIQWTYITFTESSKLLLEYNLGKGKIIAAGSYLYYAADNYNRQHLQKFTNYVFLYAAGKLKKSKNYVWDFKETNISPFAFIATPVKSIQPGKWNLPKPTIAQHQDSASKDFYDLVGRKILWMGKMNSGVDEIWMHPFMALRDFSVGVRLKGTDSITWVKNLPVSATIAPEYLIRNYKIRNSILKEIYTVSFEDPAGVAHFEIEGDDIKELVIDYASSLRFMWPYNYTATGSIQYGFNKASNSHIITGQNGELSTVVMYSQAPLSETATASIEKNQVNIQNRFSVKDNRVLNVYIAGSTNSYKEALSLLSAKQAQMSRLFEKTNGYYQSLINEHLSFETPDSQFNIGYKWALARTDQFWQTTPGIGTALMAGFGTTARGWNGRHAISGRPGYAWYFGRDGEWSSMAIDAYGDYKNVKGMLETLIRYQDINGKIYHELTSSGVAHYDASDATPLFVILAAHYMRYSGDIDFISRNWVAIKKAIDFCYATDTDGEGLIENTNVGHGWIEGGSLFGTHTEFYLAGCWAAALDAANYMASHLKINKLAKQYSTDAEKVKLIIDKDFWNQNQQFYNNGKMIDGSFMPDATVLATVPIYLNSVIDSSKVRKVNDRLAGNHFSTDWGIRMIEDSSSKYRSGSYHAGMVWPLYGGWAALSEFKTGNNKAGFQHIMNNLLVYRNWGLGSVEETLNGDQYKPNGVCSQQCWSETMVLQPAIEGMLGLYPDAMTNTISLSPYFPWDWKFATVRNIKMGNRVLDMHLQRALNNTSYSLSSNGPLNLNFNPKLPLGTKIKKVLVNGMATNYTIVNNAEGITLQFKTNIGKGKTVISIDHEAGIGALPIVVLPQPSDISHGARILSEVLEVNQYKAIIEGRPGTMHTFNMVAYTPPGKVEGAVLKAGKENVYTFQVDFPSSGEKYISKEIRITFNK
;
A
#
# COMPACT_ATOMS: atom_id res chain seq x y z
N MET A 1 23.21 -52.47 -26.68
CA MET A 1 24.03 -51.45 -26.01
C MET A 1 24.57 -52.01 -24.70
N LYS A 2 25.88 -52.25 -24.59
CA LYS A 2 26.54 -52.63 -23.33
C LYS A 2 26.82 -51.34 -22.55
N LEU A 3 26.12 -51.14 -21.43
CA LEU A 3 26.38 -50.02 -20.51
C LEU A 3 27.74 -50.20 -19.83
N THR A 4 28.55 -49.14 -19.83
CA THR A 4 29.89 -49.09 -19.24
C THR A 4 29.86 -49.21 -17.71
N PRO A 5 30.91 -49.75 -17.08
CA PRO A 5 30.98 -49.97 -15.63
C PRO A 5 30.77 -48.69 -14.79
N PHE A 6 31.10 -47.52 -15.34
CA PHE A 6 30.88 -46.22 -14.70
C PHE A 6 29.39 -45.88 -14.50
N LEU A 7 28.52 -46.22 -15.47
CA LEU A 7 27.08 -45.98 -15.32
C LEU A 7 26.42 -46.96 -14.34
N LYS A 8 26.95 -48.18 -14.20
CA LYS A 8 26.51 -49.11 -13.15
C LYS A 8 26.89 -48.59 -11.76
N SER A 9 28.09 -48.04 -11.58
CA SER A 9 28.49 -47.43 -10.31
C SER A 9 27.64 -46.21 -9.94
N ILE A 10 27.27 -45.36 -10.90
CA ILE A 10 26.37 -44.22 -10.64
C ILE A 10 24.95 -44.69 -10.32
N LEU A 11 24.41 -45.69 -11.01
CA LEU A 11 23.10 -46.25 -10.70
C LEU A 11 23.07 -46.96 -9.35
N THR A 12 24.14 -47.67 -8.95
CA THR A 12 24.25 -48.30 -7.63
C THR A 12 24.45 -47.28 -6.51
N ILE A 13 25.20 -46.19 -6.74
CA ILE A 13 25.35 -45.07 -5.80
C ILE A 13 24.05 -44.26 -5.70
N CYS A 14 23.32 -44.04 -6.79
CA CYS A 14 22.00 -43.43 -6.76
C CYS A 14 20.96 -44.34 -6.08
N PHE A 15 21.01 -45.66 -6.27
CA PHE A 15 20.15 -46.60 -5.53
C PHE A 15 20.52 -46.66 -4.05
N PHE A 16 21.80 -46.57 -3.68
CA PHE A 16 22.25 -46.49 -2.28
C PHE A 16 21.89 -45.15 -1.62
N ILE A 17 21.97 -44.03 -2.33
CA ILE A 17 21.59 -42.69 -1.82
C ILE A 17 20.05 -42.54 -1.75
N VAL A 18 19.31 -43.22 -2.63
CA VAL A 18 17.83 -43.28 -2.57
C VAL A 18 17.35 -44.28 -1.52
N SER A 19 18.11 -45.35 -1.20
CA SER A 19 17.76 -46.29 -0.13
C SER A 19 18.26 -45.87 1.27
N LEU A 20 19.25 -44.98 1.38
CA LEU A 20 19.67 -44.38 2.66
C LEU A 20 18.78 -43.22 3.15
N ASN A 21 17.86 -42.73 2.32
CA ASN A 21 16.87 -41.71 2.72
C ASN A 21 15.46 -42.28 2.97
N VAL A 22 15.30 -43.60 3.03
CA VAL A 22 14.07 -44.27 3.51
C VAL A 22 14.35 -44.98 4.85
N LEU A 23 15.08 -44.32 5.75
CA LEU A 23 14.80 -44.49 7.18
C LEU A 23 13.53 -43.68 7.43
N GLN A 24 12.37 -44.34 7.37
CA GLN A 24 11.09 -43.76 7.78
C GLN A 24 11.28 -43.27 9.22
N ALA A 25 11.47 -41.95 9.40
CA ALA A 25 11.70 -41.38 10.71
C ALA A 25 10.57 -41.85 11.62
N GLN A 26 10.90 -42.47 12.76
CA GLN A 26 9.88 -43.03 13.64
C GLN A 26 8.79 -41.98 13.92
N PRO A 27 7.51 -42.36 13.82
CA PRO A 27 6.41 -41.44 14.05
C PRO A 27 6.49 -40.91 15.48
N ILE A 28 6.12 -39.65 15.68
CA ILE A 28 6.03 -39.07 17.02
C ILE A 28 4.83 -39.73 17.69
N ARG A 29 5.08 -40.50 18.76
CA ARG A 29 4.04 -41.18 19.52
C ARG A 29 3.42 -40.21 20.52
N ILE A 30 2.15 -39.90 20.33
CA ILE A 30 1.39 -38.91 21.11
C ILE A 30 0.31 -39.63 21.91
N ALA A 31 0.37 -39.52 23.23
CA ALA A 31 -0.71 -39.92 24.12
C ALA A 31 -1.72 -38.77 24.26
N ILE A 32 -2.98 -38.99 23.89
CA ILE A 32 -4.07 -38.02 24.05
C ILE A 32 -4.89 -38.43 25.27
N VAL A 33 -4.98 -37.54 26.26
CA VAL A 33 -5.78 -37.79 27.46
C VAL A 33 -7.26 -37.63 27.13
N LYS A 34 -8.05 -38.69 27.34
CA LYS A 34 -9.48 -38.68 27.00
C LYS A 34 -10.38 -38.11 28.09
N ASP A 35 -9.96 -38.17 29.35
CA ASP A 35 -10.77 -37.70 30.48
C ASP A 35 -10.93 -36.17 30.47
N HIS A 36 -12.09 -35.69 30.92
CA HIS A 36 -12.43 -34.26 30.99
C HIS A 36 -12.36 -33.49 29.64
N CYS A 37 -12.39 -34.22 28.52
CA CYS A 37 -12.54 -33.68 27.18
C CYS A 37 -13.91 -34.09 26.60
N ALA A 38 -14.65 -33.13 26.04
CA ALA A 38 -15.94 -33.40 25.42
C ALA A 38 -15.80 -34.41 24.26
N PRO A 39 -16.68 -35.41 24.10
CA PRO A 39 -16.52 -36.44 23.07
C PRO A 39 -16.38 -35.90 21.64
N ALA A 40 -17.14 -34.86 21.29
CA ALA A 40 -17.05 -34.22 19.99
C ALA A 40 -15.69 -33.53 19.77
N GLU A 41 -15.16 -32.88 20.80
CA GLU A 41 -13.85 -32.23 20.77
C GLU A 41 -12.73 -33.27 20.60
N LEU A 42 -12.75 -34.32 21.41
CA LEU A 42 -11.78 -35.41 21.34
C LEU A 42 -11.77 -36.06 19.95
N SER A 43 -12.94 -36.32 19.38
CA SER A 43 -13.08 -36.87 18.03
C SER A 43 -12.46 -35.93 16.97
N ALA A 44 -12.75 -34.63 17.05
CA ALA A 44 -12.19 -33.65 16.11
C ALA A 44 -10.66 -33.54 16.21
N MET A 45 -10.10 -33.57 17.43
CA MET A 45 -8.65 -33.60 17.67
C MET A 45 -7.97 -34.82 17.04
N ILE A 46 -8.56 -36.00 17.24
CA ILE A 46 -8.06 -37.28 16.72
C ILE A 46 -8.06 -37.25 15.18
N GLN A 47 -9.21 -36.92 14.58
CA GLN A 47 -9.36 -36.85 13.13
C GLN A 47 -8.38 -35.86 12.48
N MET A 48 -8.06 -34.76 13.17
CA MET A 48 -7.05 -33.81 12.69
C MET A 48 -5.65 -34.44 12.66
N LEU A 49 -5.22 -35.09 13.75
CA LEU A 49 -3.86 -35.62 13.87
C LEU A 49 -3.65 -36.85 12.98
N GLU A 50 -4.67 -37.70 12.78
CA GLU A 50 -4.60 -38.88 11.92
C GLU A 50 -4.33 -38.53 10.44
N LYS A 51 -4.68 -37.32 10.01
CA LYS A 51 -4.34 -36.84 8.66
C LYS A 51 -2.84 -36.66 8.45
N ASN A 52 -2.04 -36.54 9.52
CA ASN A 52 -0.60 -36.35 9.44
C ASN A 52 0.16 -37.65 9.76
N LYS A 53 0.71 -38.28 8.71
CA LYS A 53 1.45 -39.55 8.80
C LYS A 53 2.71 -39.51 9.67
N GLN A 54 3.14 -38.33 10.14
CA GLN A 54 4.26 -38.18 11.06
C GLN A 54 3.91 -38.51 12.52
N PHE A 55 2.62 -38.67 12.83
CA PHE A 55 2.12 -38.89 14.18
C PHE A 55 1.53 -40.29 14.33
N SER A 56 1.75 -40.90 15.49
CA SER A 56 1.05 -42.10 15.94
C SER A 56 0.36 -41.74 17.25
N ILE A 57 -0.96 -41.82 17.27
CA ILE A 57 -1.77 -41.36 18.39
C ILE A 57 -2.36 -42.54 19.16
N GLN A 58 -2.45 -42.40 20.49
CA GLN A 58 -3.16 -43.34 21.34
C GLN A 58 -3.94 -42.58 22.41
N GLN A 59 -5.20 -42.95 22.60
CA GLN A 59 -5.99 -42.43 23.71
C GLN A 59 -5.57 -43.10 25.01
N VAL A 60 -5.36 -42.30 26.06
CA VAL A 60 -4.99 -42.78 27.40
C VAL A 60 -5.92 -42.17 28.44
N SER A 61 -6.09 -42.85 29.57
CA SER A 61 -6.77 -42.29 30.74
C SER A 61 -5.80 -41.59 31.70
N LEU A 62 -6.31 -40.75 32.59
CA LEU A 62 -5.53 -40.18 33.70
C LEU A 62 -4.86 -41.27 34.54
N SER A 63 -5.52 -42.42 34.70
CA SER A 63 -4.98 -43.56 35.46
C SER A 63 -3.72 -44.15 34.82
N ASP A 64 -3.62 -44.11 33.49
CA ASP A 64 -2.43 -44.54 32.75
C ASP A 64 -1.28 -43.56 32.96
N LEU A 65 -1.55 -42.25 33.02
CA LEU A 65 -0.53 -41.22 33.27
C LEU A 65 0.12 -41.31 34.66
N LYS A 66 -0.58 -41.88 35.65
CA LYS A 66 -0.01 -42.10 36.99
C LYS A 66 1.09 -43.16 36.99
N LYS A 67 1.02 -44.13 36.06
CA LYS A 67 1.99 -45.24 35.94
C LYS A 67 3.16 -44.82 35.06
N ARG A 68 4.33 -44.52 35.66
CA ARG A 68 5.52 -44.07 34.92
C ARG A 68 5.90 -44.96 33.73
N ALA A 69 5.80 -46.29 33.89
CA ALA A 69 6.09 -47.24 32.82
C ALA A 69 5.21 -47.06 31.57
N ALA A 70 3.94 -46.66 31.73
CA ALA A 70 3.04 -46.44 30.62
C ALA A 70 3.46 -45.25 29.74
N LEU A 71 4.17 -44.26 30.32
CA LEU A 71 4.65 -43.08 29.59
C LEU A 71 5.88 -43.35 28.73
N HIS A 72 6.65 -44.42 28.98
CA HIS A 72 7.88 -44.73 28.24
C HIS A 72 7.63 -45.06 26.75
N HIS A 73 6.40 -45.45 26.41
CA HIS A 73 5.99 -45.74 25.03
C HIS A 73 5.64 -44.48 24.22
N PHE A 74 5.59 -43.31 24.85
CA PHE A 74 5.20 -42.07 24.20
C PHE A 74 6.36 -41.08 24.15
N ASN A 75 6.41 -40.31 23.08
CA ASN A 75 7.31 -39.17 22.98
C ASN A 75 6.66 -37.92 23.59
N GLN A 76 5.34 -37.82 23.46
CA GLN A 76 4.58 -36.65 23.90
C GLN A 76 3.25 -37.03 24.53
N VAL A 77 2.79 -36.20 25.46
CA VAL A 77 1.46 -36.29 26.07
C VAL A 77 0.71 -35.00 25.78
N TRP A 78 -0.52 -35.09 25.28
CA TRP A 78 -1.41 -33.95 25.12
C TRP A 78 -2.59 -34.08 26.08
N TYR A 79 -2.64 -33.17 27.06
CA TYR A 79 -3.82 -33.00 27.91
C TYR A 79 -4.60 -31.75 27.49
N HIS A 80 -5.64 -31.97 26.70
CA HIS A 80 -6.63 -30.97 26.33
C HIS A 80 -7.87 -31.13 27.19
N ARG A 81 -8.20 -30.14 28.02
CA ARG A 81 -9.33 -30.22 28.95
C ARG A 81 -10.38 -29.16 28.61
N THR A 82 -11.59 -29.59 28.28
CA THR A 82 -12.74 -28.70 28.00
C THR A 82 -13.73 -28.63 29.15
N ASP A 83 -13.65 -29.55 30.11
CA ASP A 83 -14.44 -29.52 31.34
C ASP A 83 -14.12 -28.26 32.16
N THR A 84 -15.13 -27.46 32.47
CA THR A 84 -14.95 -26.20 33.21
C THR A 84 -15.13 -26.36 34.72
N ALA A 85 -15.39 -27.58 35.22
CA ALA A 85 -15.42 -27.89 36.64
C ALA A 85 -14.02 -27.75 37.28
N ASP A 86 -13.97 -27.76 38.61
CA ASP A 86 -12.71 -27.70 39.35
C ASP A 86 -11.79 -28.89 39.05
N LEU A 87 -10.48 -28.64 39.04
CA LEU A 87 -9.46 -29.67 38.87
C LEU A 87 -9.55 -30.69 40.02
N THR A 88 -9.68 -31.96 39.65
CA THR A 88 -9.84 -33.07 40.60
C THR A 88 -8.57 -33.34 41.39
N VAL A 89 -8.71 -33.91 42.59
CA VAL A 89 -7.57 -34.37 43.40
C VAL A 89 -6.66 -35.32 42.62
N PHE A 90 -7.24 -36.12 41.73
CA PHE A 90 -6.49 -37.07 40.91
C PHE A 90 -5.61 -36.37 39.87
N GLU A 91 -6.13 -35.38 39.14
CA GLU A 91 -5.35 -34.57 38.18
C GLU A 91 -4.17 -33.87 38.87
N LYS A 92 -4.42 -33.29 40.05
CA LYS A 92 -3.40 -32.61 40.87
C LYS A 92 -2.27 -33.56 41.29
N ALA A 93 -2.60 -34.82 41.59
CA ALA A 93 -1.63 -35.84 42.01
C ALA A 93 -0.70 -36.34 40.88
N LEU A 94 -0.95 -36.02 39.60
CA LEU A 94 -0.14 -36.48 38.47
C LEU A 94 1.24 -35.79 38.36
N GLY A 95 1.48 -34.71 39.11
CA GLY A 95 2.69 -33.90 38.94
C GLY A 95 4.00 -34.66 39.06
N ALA A 96 4.08 -35.69 39.89
CA ALA A 96 5.29 -36.49 40.05
C ALA A 96 5.62 -37.36 38.82
N SER A 97 4.62 -37.93 38.14
CA SER A 97 4.84 -38.75 36.93
C SER A 97 5.10 -37.85 35.72
N ILE A 98 4.35 -36.76 35.58
CA ILE A 98 4.54 -35.78 34.49
C ILE A 98 5.93 -35.15 34.56
N LYS A 99 6.36 -34.67 35.73
CA LYS A 99 7.72 -34.10 35.89
C LYS A 99 8.80 -35.12 35.55
N ALA A 100 8.64 -36.38 35.94
CA ALA A 100 9.61 -37.43 35.62
C ALA A 100 9.69 -37.69 34.10
N PHE A 101 8.54 -37.79 33.43
CA PHE A 101 8.44 -37.96 31.98
C PHE A 101 9.13 -36.82 31.22
N VAL A 102 8.81 -35.57 31.57
CA VAL A 102 9.38 -34.40 30.88
C VAL A 102 10.89 -34.31 31.14
N LYS A 103 11.33 -34.51 32.39
CA LYS A 103 12.77 -34.53 32.71
C LYS A 103 13.54 -35.59 31.92
N GLY A 104 12.90 -36.73 31.64
CA GLY A 104 13.44 -37.83 30.84
C GLY A 104 13.53 -37.56 29.34
N GLY A 105 13.01 -36.43 28.84
CA GLY A 105 13.02 -36.07 27.42
C GLY A 105 11.65 -36.14 26.74
N GLY A 106 10.60 -36.56 27.44
CA GLY A 106 9.22 -36.45 26.95
C GLY A 106 8.76 -35.00 26.86
N SER A 107 7.77 -34.71 26.02
CA SER A 107 7.16 -33.37 25.99
C SER A 107 5.68 -33.40 26.32
N VAL A 108 5.19 -32.35 26.96
CA VAL A 108 3.77 -32.23 27.30
C VAL A 108 3.17 -31.01 26.63
N PHE A 109 1.99 -31.19 26.02
CA PHE A 109 1.14 -30.09 25.60
C PHE A 109 -0.05 -30.01 26.57
N LEU A 110 -0.19 -28.90 27.28
CA LEU A 110 -1.37 -28.59 28.07
C LEU A 110 -2.18 -27.55 27.32
N SER A 111 -3.49 -27.74 27.22
CA SER A 111 -4.35 -26.69 26.66
C SER A 111 -5.69 -26.55 27.34
N MET A 112 -6.23 -25.32 27.21
CA MET A 112 -7.51 -24.91 27.77
C MET A 112 -7.52 -25.03 29.30
N GLU A 113 -8.48 -25.74 29.89
CA GLU A 113 -8.68 -25.82 31.33
C GLU A 113 -7.62 -26.69 32.04
N ALA A 114 -6.69 -27.31 31.30
CA ALA A 114 -5.60 -28.11 31.87
C ALA A 114 -4.39 -27.27 32.30
N VAL A 115 -4.28 -26.02 31.83
CA VAL A 115 -3.09 -25.17 32.06
C VAL A 115 -2.81 -24.90 33.55
N PRO A 116 -3.82 -24.61 34.41
CA PRO A 116 -3.56 -24.33 35.83
C PRO A 116 -2.92 -25.50 36.61
N LEU A 117 -2.96 -26.75 36.10
CA LEU A 117 -2.27 -27.89 36.71
C LEU A 117 -0.77 -27.68 36.88
N LEU A 118 -0.17 -26.75 36.12
CA LEU A 118 1.23 -26.35 36.31
C LEU A 118 1.51 -25.79 37.71
N ASN A 119 0.53 -25.10 38.33
CA ASN A 119 0.64 -24.65 39.72
C ASN A 119 0.57 -25.84 40.68
N ASP A 120 -0.44 -26.71 40.53
CA ASP A 120 -0.62 -27.90 41.37
C ASP A 120 0.56 -28.88 41.29
N TRP A 121 1.20 -28.98 40.12
CA TRP A 121 2.38 -29.83 39.92
C TRP A 121 3.68 -29.19 40.42
N GLY A 122 3.64 -27.96 40.93
CA GLY A 122 4.80 -27.21 41.43
C GLY A 122 5.81 -26.85 40.34
N ILE A 123 5.34 -26.69 39.09
CA ILE A 123 6.17 -26.31 37.95
C ILE A 123 6.24 -24.78 37.86
N GLU A 124 5.08 -24.12 37.87
CA GLU A 124 4.95 -22.66 37.87
C GLU A 124 4.49 -22.17 39.26
N PRO A 125 5.33 -21.42 39.99
CA PRO A 125 4.97 -20.87 41.30
C PRO A 125 3.89 -19.79 41.25
N ASN A 126 3.88 -18.94 40.21
CA ASN A 126 2.94 -17.83 40.13
C ASN A 126 1.56 -18.34 39.67
N ALA A 127 0.50 -17.92 40.38
CA ALA A 127 -0.84 -18.42 40.11
C ALA A 127 -1.35 -17.99 38.72
N PHE A 128 -1.88 -18.96 37.97
CA PHE A 128 -2.66 -18.67 36.77
C PHE A 128 -3.94 -17.94 37.13
N GLN A 129 -4.32 -16.99 36.28
CA GLN A 129 -5.57 -16.26 36.38
C GLN A 129 -6.55 -16.75 35.33
N LEU A 130 -7.85 -16.65 35.62
CA LEU A 130 -8.92 -16.93 34.67
C LEU A 130 -9.62 -15.62 34.30
N GLN A 131 -9.65 -15.30 33.00
CA GLN A 131 -10.49 -14.24 32.44
C GLN A 131 -11.54 -14.83 31.50
N ARG A 132 -12.63 -14.08 31.30
CA ARG A 132 -13.70 -14.41 30.35
C ARG A 132 -13.95 -13.21 29.45
N ASP A 133 -14.02 -13.50 28.15
CA ASP A 133 -14.40 -12.51 27.14
C ASP A 133 -15.64 -13.02 26.40
N THR A 134 -16.64 -12.16 26.20
CA THR A 134 -17.75 -12.43 25.29
C THR A 134 -17.34 -12.01 23.88
N VAL A 135 -17.33 -12.97 22.96
CA VAL A 135 -17.00 -12.77 21.56
C VAL A 135 -18.31 -12.80 20.79
N ILE A 136 -18.82 -11.63 20.44
CA ILE A 136 -19.98 -11.48 19.55
C ILE A 136 -19.44 -11.46 18.09
N ASP A 137 -20.23 -11.35 17.02
CA ASP A 137 -19.74 -10.85 15.73
C ASP A 137 -20.49 -9.58 15.34
N GLU A 138 -19.74 -8.54 14.98
CA GLU A 138 -20.27 -7.25 14.56
C GLU A 138 -19.96 -6.97 13.07
N GLY A 139 -19.55 -7.99 12.32
CA GLY A 139 -19.36 -7.92 10.87
C GLY A 139 -17.95 -8.26 10.36
N PHE A 140 -17.00 -8.60 11.24
CA PHE A 140 -15.59 -8.83 10.88
C PHE A 140 -15.06 -10.21 11.31
N GLY A 141 -15.88 -11.02 11.99
CA GLY A 141 -15.57 -12.40 12.36
C GLY A 141 -14.55 -12.58 13.49
N ARG A 142 -14.30 -11.55 14.32
CA ARG A 142 -13.47 -11.54 15.55
C ARG A 142 -12.41 -12.66 15.65
N PRO A 143 -11.36 -12.62 14.82
CA PRO A 143 -10.33 -13.64 14.86
C PRO A 143 -9.47 -13.50 16.13
N LEU A 144 -9.27 -14.62 16.83
CA LEU A 144 -8.55 -14.74 18.10
C LEU A 144 -7.42 -15.76 17.98
N GLY A 145 -6.29 -15.47 18.59
CA GLY A 145 -5.20 -16.42 18.69
C GLY A 145 -3.95 -15.84 19.33
N PHE A 146 -2.79 -16.23 18.80
CA PHE A 146 -1.49 -16.00 19.42
C PHE A 146 -0.52 -15.32 18.48
N HIS A 147 0.35 -14.46 19.00
CA HIS A 147 1.48 -13.92 18.23
C HIS A 147 2.78 -13.95 19.03
N SER A 148 3.87 -14.39 18.40
CA SER A 148 5.23 -14.36 18.97
C SER A 148 5.83 -12.97 18.92
N PHE A 149 6.90 -12.73 19.68
CA PHE A 149 7.74 -11.55 19.44
C PHE A 149 8.56 -11.81 18.17
N LYS A 150 8.35 -11.08 17.08
CA LYS A 150 9.00 -11.28 15.76
C LYS A 150 8.76 -12.66 15.12
N SER A 151 9.35 -13.73 15.65
CA SER A 151 9.23 -15.09 15.12
C SER A 151 9.44 -16.16 16.18
N HIS A 152 8.75 -17.29 16.06
CA HIS A 152 9.02 -18.51 16.82
C HIS A 152 8.73 -19.74 15.95
N PRO A 153 9.49 -20.86 16.04
CA PRO A 153 9.31 -22.01 15.15
C PRO A 153 7.90 -22.62 15.08
N ILE A 154 7.11 -22.51 16.16
CA ILE A 154 5.70 -22.98 16.15
C ILE A 154 4.79 -22.21 15.18
N PHE A 155 5.22 -21.02 14.75
CA PHE A 155 4.52 -20.16 13.78
C PHE A 155 5.19 -20.19 12.40
N ASP A 156 6.03 -21.19 12.11
CA ASP A 156 6.66 -21.32 10.79
C ASP A 156 5.60 -21.42 9.68
N GLY A 157 5.69 -20.51 8.68
CA GLY A 157 4.69 -20.38 7.63
C GLY A 157 3.31 -19.91 8.11
N LEU A 158 3.25 -19.29 9.28
CA LEU A 158 2.10 -18.55 9.83
C LEU A 158 2.50 -17.08 10.11
N LEU A 159 3.65 -16.61 9.60
CA LEU A 159 4.04 -15.20 9.65
C LEU A 159 4.16 -14.64 11.09
N GLY A 160 4.63 -15.45 12.03
CA GLY A 160 4.91 -15.01 13.41
C GLY A 160 3.73 -15.10 14.39
N GLY A 161 2.50 -15.35 13.91
CA GLY A 161 1.32 -15.54 14.75
C GLY A 161 0.24 -16.39 14.08
N VAL A 162 -0.88 -16.61 14.73
CA VAL A 162 -1.98 -17.41 14.16
C VAL A 162 -3.30 -17.07 14.83
N TYR A 163 -4.35 -16.99 14.02
CA TYR A 163 -5.73 -16.94 14.50
C TYR A 163 -6.32 -18.34 14.54
N THR A 164 -6.22 -19.02 15.68
CA THR A 164 -6.74 -20.38 15.83
C THR A 164 -8.26 -20.43 15.96
N SER A 165 -8.91 -19.32 16.34
CA SER A 165 -10.36 -19.26 16.53
C SER A 165 -10.97 -18.09 15.78
N LYS A 166 -11.82 -18.40 14.79
CA LYS A 166 -12.71 -17.48 14.07
C LYS A 166 -14.07 -18.17 13.95
N GLN A 167 -14.74 -18.35 15.10
CA GLN A 167 -15.98 -19.14 15.16
C GLN A 167 -17.13 -18.42 14.46
N LYS A 168 -18.04 -19.19 13.85
CA LYS A 168 -19.20 -18.63 13.12
C LYS A 168 -20.34 -18.14 14.00
N LYS A 169 -20.23 -18.32 15.32
CA LYS A 169 -21.27 -17.98 16.29
C LYS A 169 -20.64 -17.25 17.47
N ASP A 170 -21.44 -16.36 18.04
CA ASP A 170 -21.13 -15.71 19.30
C ASP A 170 -20.86 -16.75 20.39
N HIS A 171 -19.82 -16.53 21.18
CA HIS A 171 -19.39 -17.47 22.20
C HIS A 171 -18.63 -16.78 23.32
N ILE A 172 -18.54 -17.45 24.47
CA ILE A 172 -17.72 -17.01 25.59
C ILE A 172 -16.39 -17.74 25.53
N VAL A 173 -15.30 -16.99 25.60
CA VAL A 173 -13.95 -17.55 25.69
C VAL A 173 -13.46 -17.50 27.12
N ARG A 174 -12.87 -18.60 27.58
CA ARG A 174 -12.16 -18.70 28.86
C ARG A 174 -10.66 -18.68 28.60
N LYS A 175 -9.94 -17.84 29.34
CA LYS A 175 -8.50 -17.61 29.15
C LYS A 175 -7.76 -17.88 30.46
N HIS A 176 -6.92 -18.91 30.46
CA HIS A 176 -5.97 -19.17 31.54
C HIS A 176 -4.62 -18.58 31.19
N GLY A 177 -4.11 -17.66 32.00
CA GLY A 177 -2.83 -17.01 31.69
C GLY A 177 -2.37 -16.04 32.75
N PHE A 178 -1.44 -15.18 32.34
CA PHE A 178 -0.92 -14.09 33.15
C PHE A 178 -1.40 -12.76 32.55
N PHE A 179 -2.16 -11.99 33.33
CA PHE A 179 -2.79 -10.75 32.87
C PHE A 179 -2.21 -9.49 33.54
N GLY A 180 -2.29 -8.36 32.85
CA GLY A 180 -1.75 -7.09 33.32
C GLY A 180 -0.24 -7.18 33.55
N ASN A 181 0.18 -6.80 34.77
CA ASN A 181 1.58 -6.83 35.21
C ASN A 181 2.02 -8.22 35.71
N SER A 182 1.12 -9.21 35.77
CA SER A 182 1.48 -10.56 36.16
C SER A 182 2.35 -11.22 35.08
N ILE A 183 3.41 -11.92 35.50
CA ILE A 183 4.36 -12.64 34.63
C ILE A 183 4.61 -14.04 35.18
N PRO A 184 4.83 -15.06 34.32
CA PRO A 184 5.26 -16.37 34.78
C PRO A 184 6.65 -16.31 35.42
N ALA A 185 6.90 -17.10 36.46
CA ALA A 185 8.21 -17.12 37.12
C ALA A 185 9.21 -18.05 36.41
N LYS A 186 8.76 -19.10 35.72
CA LYS A 186 9.67 -20.08 35.07
C LYS A 186 9.45 -20.27 33.58
N ALA A 187 8.39 -19.69 33.02
CA ALA A 187 8.05 -19.86 31.61
C ALA A 187 8.68 -18.79 30.72
N ASN A 188 9.03 -19.19 29.51
CA ASN A 188 9.18 -18.26 28.40
C ASN A 188 7.79 -17.94 27.82
N VAL A 189 7.45 -16.66 27.64
CA VAL A 189 6.23 -16.27 26.95
C VAL A 189 6.49 -16.29 25.44
N ILE A 190 6.06 -17.35 24.79
CA ILE A 190 6.27 -17.56 23.35
C ILE A 190 5.10 -17.04 22.50
N GLY A 191 3.97 -16.70 23.13
CA GLY A 191 2.85 -16.03 22.47
C GLY A 191 1.92 -15.27 23.42
N ILE A 192 1.51 -14.09 22.98
CA ILE A 192 0.50 -13.23 23.63
C ILE A 192 -0.83 -13.31 22.90
N GLN A 193 -1.89 -12.80 23.50
CA GLN A 193 -3.18 -12.64 22.83
C GLN A 193 -3.05 -11.72 21.61
N TRP A 194 -3.55 -12.20 20.48
CA TRP A 194 -3.70 -11.45 19.24
C TRP A 194 -5.16 -11.45 18.81
N THR A 195 -5.73 -10.26 18.64
CA THR A 195 -7.13 -10.09 18.25
C THR A 195 -7.25 -9.08 17.12
N TYR A 196 -7.75 -9.53 15.97
CA TYR A 196 -7.95 -8.73 14.74
C TYR A 196 -6.70 -8.02 14.19
N ILE A 197 -6.26 -6.94 14.82
CA ILE A 197 -5.01 -6.24 14.47
C ILE A 197 -4.17 -5.87 15.71
N THR A 198 -4.69 -6.15 16.91
CA THR A 198 -4.13 -5.64 18.16
C THR A 198 -3.33 -6.72 18.91
N PHE A 199 -2.10 -6.38 19.27
CA PHE A 199 -1.32 -7.14 20.23
C PHE A 199 -1.71 -6.76 21.65
N THR A 200 -2.09 -7.75 22.45
CA THR A 200 -2.41 -7.55 23.87
C THR A 200 -1.31 -8.16 24.71
N GLU A 201 -0.17 -7.47 24.81
CA GLU A 201 1.02 -7.92 25.56
C GLU A 201 0.72 -8.14 27.06
N SER A 202 -0.29 -7.46 27.59
CA SER A 202 -0.81 -7.67 28.93
C SER A 202 -1.52 -9.02 29.10
N SER A 203 -1.77 -9.80 28.05
CA SER A 203 -2.45 -11.11 28.08
C SER A 203 -1.51 -12.19 27.54
N LYS A 204 -0.84 -12.90 28.44
CA LYS A 204 0.20 -13.90 28.13
C LYS A 204 -0.41 -15.29 28.20
N LEU A 205 -0.66 -15.90 27.04
CA LEU A 205 -1.52 -17.09 26.90
C LEU A 205 -0.82 -18.33 26.35
N LEU A 206 0.37 -18.19 25.76
CA LEU A 206 1.14 -19.30 25.20
C LEU A 206 2.54 -19.32 25.79
N LEU A 207 2.83 -20.39 26.55
CA LEU A 207 3.99 -20.48 27.43
C LEU A 207 4.82 -21.73 27.12
N GLU A 208 6.15 -21.59 27.25
CA GLU A 208 7.11 -22.69 27.17
C GLU A 208 7.86 -22.86 28.49
N TYR A 209 7.88 -24.09 29.01
CA TYR A 209 8.70 -24.49 30.15
C TYR A 209 9.74 -25.51 29.71
N ASN A 210 10.99 -25.27 30.05
CA ASN A 210 12.07 -26.24 29.85
C ASN A 210 12.31 -26.99 31.18
N LEU A 211 12.14 -28.32 31.16
CA LEU A 211 12.26 -29.14 32.36
C LEU A 211 13.08 -30.40 32.08
N GLY A 212 14.35 -30.39 32.51
CA GLY A 212 15.31 -31.46 32.18
C GLY A 212 15.57 -31.49 30.67
N LYS A 213 15.43 -32.67 30.04
CA LYS A 213 15.67 -32.84 28.59
C LYS A 213 14.44 -32.56 27.72
N GLY A 214 13.26 -32.45 28.33
CA GLY A 214 12.00 -32.21 27.65
C GLY A 214 11.45 -30.81 27.91
N LYS A 215 10.27 -30.54 27.34
CA LYS A 215 9.57 -29.27 27.53
C LYS A 215 8.07 -29.43 27.69
N ILE A 216 7.45 -28.39 28.23
CA ILE A 216 5.98 -28.26 28.32
C ILE A 216 5.58 -27.03 27.52
N ILE A 217 4.64 -27.20 26.60
CA ILE A 217 3.94 -26.10 25.94
C ILE A 217 2.57 -25.98 26.60
N ALA A 218 2.17 -24.77 26.98
CA ALA A 218 0.88 -24.50 27.60
C ALA A 218 0.13 -23.40 26.84
N ALA A 219 -1.04 -23.74 26.30
CA ALA A 219 -1.92 -22.81 25.57
C ALA A 219 -3.24 -22.62 26.32
N GLY A 220 -3.43 -21.45 26.93
CA GLY A 220 -4.52 -21.21 27.88
C GLY A 220 -5.90 -20.92 27.28
N SER A 221 -6.03 -20.86 25.95
CA SER A 221 -7.30 -20.53 25.28
C SER A 221 -7.31 -20.88 23.78
N TYR A 222 -8.38 -20.51 23.07
CA TYR A 222 -8.54 -20.46 21.61
C TYR A 222 -8.36 -21.76 20.80
N LEU A 223 -8.27 -22.92 21.44
CA LEU A 223 -8.10 -24.21 20.77
C LEU A 223 -9.39 -25.02 20.83
N TYR A 224 -10.37 -24.65 19.99
CA TYR A 224 -11.67 -25.32 19.88
C TYR A 224 -11.75 -26.09 18.55
N TYR A 225 -11.65 -27.42 18.59
CA TYR A 225 -11.55 -28.30 17.43
C TYR A 225 -12.91 -28.76 16.89
N ALA A 226 -13.91 -28.94 17.75
CA ALA A 226 -15.28 -29.29 17.35
C ALA A 226 -16.11 -28.07 16.93
N ALA A 227 -15.72 -26.86 17.33
CA ALA A 227 -16.41 -25.63 16.96
C ALA A 227 -16.35 -25.38 15.44
N ASP A 228 -17.43 -24.82 14.89
CA ASP A 228 -17.44 -24.35 13.50
C ASP A 228 -16.61 -23.07 13.39
N ASN A 229 -15.59 -23.10 12.53
CA ASN A 229 -14.47 -22.17 12.56
C ASN A 229 -13.94 -21.93 11.14
N TYR A 230 -13.96 -20.67 10.69
CA TYR A 230 -13.39 -20.28 9.39
C TYR A 230 -11.88 -20.57 9.30
N ASN A 231 -11.16 -20.52 10.43
CA ASN A 231 -9.72 -20.70 10.51
C ASN A 231 -9.32 -22.13 10.92
N ARG A 232 -10.10 -23.14 10.51
CA ARG A 232 -9.79 -24.54 10.81
C ARG A 232 -8.41 -24.96 10.30
N GLN A 233 -7.98 -24.50 9.11
CA GLN A 233 -6.65 -24.81 8.59
C GLN A 233 -5.53 -24.21 9.47
N HIS A 234 -5.73 -23.00 10.01
CA HIS A 234 -4.78 -22.32 10.89
C HIS A 234 -4.63 -23.06 12.21
N LEU A 235 -5.75 -23.41 12.85
CA LEU A 235 -5.78 -24.22 14.06
C LEU A 235 -5.02 -25.54 13.87
N GLN A 236 -5.29 -26.26 12.78
CA GLN A 236 -4.64 -27.53 12.48
C GLN A 236 -3.12 -27.38 12.26
N LYS A 237 -2.70 -26.37 11.51
CA LYS A 237 -1.28 -26.11 11.26
C LYS A 237 -0.54 -25.76 12.54
N PHE A 238 -1.09 -24.85 13.34
CA PHE A 238 -0.53 -24.47 14.64
C PHE A 238 -0.34 -25.69 15.54
N THR A 239 -1.39 -26.50 15.72
CA THR A 239 -1.33 -27.66 16.61
C THR A 239 -0.32 -28.70 16.15
N ASN A 240 -0.26 -28.98 14.84
CA ASN A 240 0.77 -29.86 14.28
C ASN A 240 2.19 -29.33 14.57
N TYR A 241 2.38 -28.02 14.49
CA TYR A 241 3.69 -27.39 14.68
C TYR A 241 4.12 -27.35 16.13
N VAL A 242 3.18 -27.28 17.08
CA VAL A 242 3.47 -27.51 18.51
C VAL A 242 4.13 -28.88 18.72
N PHE A 243 3.54 -29.96 18.17
CA PHE A 243 4.11 -31.31 18.28
C PHE A 243 5.45 -31.46 17.56
N LEU A 244 5.59 -30.92 16.36
CA LEU A 244 6.85 -30.97 15.60
C LEU A 244 7.97 -30.18 16.28
N TYR A 245 7.65 -29.01 16.84
CA TYR A 245 8.59 -28.20 17.61
C TYR A 245 9.05 -28.92 18.88
N ALA A 246 8.11 -29.47 19.65
CA ALA A 246 8.42 -30.24 20.86
C ALA A 246 9.28 -31.48 20.57
N ALA A 247 9.15 -32.08 19.38
CA ALA A 247 10.01 -33.17 18.92
C ALA A 247 11.38 -32.72 18.36
N GLY A 248 11.69 -31.41 18.35
CA GLY A 248 12.91 -30.87 17.76
C GLY A 248 12.99 -30.96 16.24
N LYS A 249 11.84 -31.15 15.56
CA LYS A 249 11.75 -31.29 14.09
C LYS A 249 11.60 -29.94 13.36
N LEU A 250 11.39 -28.84 14.08
CA LEU A 250 11.39 -27.47 13.51
C LEU A 250 12.67 -26.73 13.91
N LYS A 251 13.41 -26.20 12.93
CA LYS A 251 14.71 -25.50 13.15
C LYS A 251 14.94 -24.27 12.26
N LYS A 252 13.97 -23.84 11.44
CA LYS A 252 14.20 -22.79 10.44
C LYS A 252 14.22 -21.38 11.03
N SER A 253 13.30 -21.07 11.94
CA SER A 253 13.17 -19.72 12.51
C SER A 253 13.94 -19.51 13.81
N LYS A 254 14.33 -18.25 14.07
CA LYS A 254 14.87 -17.84 15.37
C LYS A 254 13.81 -18.01 16.46
N ASN A 255 14.26 -18.38 17.66
CA ASN A 255 13.41 -18.58 18.83
C ASN A 255 13.37 -17.29 19.67
N TYR A 256 12.55 -16.32 19.26
CA TYR A 256 12.31 -15.13 20.05
C TYR A 256 11.19 -15.38 21.08
N VAL A 257 11.31 -14.69 22.20
CA VAL A 257 10.34 -14.72 23.31
C VAL A 257 9.99 -13.29 23.68
N TRP A 258 8.76 -13.08 24.19
CA TRP A 258 8.38 -11.80 24.75
C TRP A 258 9.12 -11.55 26.07
N ASP A 259 9.81 -10.43 26.17
CA ASP A 259 10.51 -10.01 27.39
C ASP A 259 9.68 -8.95 28.12
N PHE A 260 9.44 -9.18 29.42
CA PHE A 260 8.65 -8.31 30.30
C PHE A 260 9.47 -7.79 31.48
N LYS A 261 10.80 -7.89 31.42
CA LYS A 261 11.68 -7.28 32.41
C LYS A 261 11.53 -5.76 32.40
N GLU A 262 11.79 -5.16 33.56
CA GLU A 262 11.81 -3.71 33.70
C GLU A 262 12.83 -3.09 32.73
N THR A 263 12.39 -2.10 31.97
CA THR A 263 13.21 -1.39 31.00
C THR A 263 13.86 -0.17 31.65
N ASN A 264 15.12 0.10 31.30
CA ASN A 264 15.81 1.31 31.73
C ASN A 264 16.35 2.09 30.53
N ILE A 265 16.58 3.39 30.74
CA ILE A 265 17.25 4.26 29.78
C ILE A 265 18.52 4.76 30.46
N SER A 266 19.68 4.25 30.06
CA SER A 266 20.92 4.41 30.81
C SER A 266 22.11 4.87 29.95
N PRO A 267 23.01 5.70 30.50
CA PRO A 267 24.27 6.01 29.85
C PRO A 267 25.14 4.76 29.63
N PHE A 268 25.85 4.69 28.52
CA PHE A 268 26.74 3.59 28.18
C PHE A 268 28.01 4.07 27.47
N ALA A 269 29.15 3.49 27.83
CA ALA A 269 30.44 3.81 27.23
C ALA A 269 30.69 2.92 26.00
N PHE A 270 30.32 3.41 24.82
CA PHE A 270 30.53 2.69 23.57
C PHE A 270 32.00 2.68 23.13
N ILE A 271 32.44 1.55 22.59
CA ILE A 271 33.77 1.40 22.00
C ILE A 271 33.65 1.59 20.49
N ALA A 272 34.32 2.60 19.96
CA ALA A 272 34.36 2.90 18.54
C ALA A 272 35.80 3.13 18.07
N THR A 273 36.09 2.70 16.84
CA THR A 273 37.35 3.04 16.17
C THR A 273 37.35 4.55 15.86
N PRO A 274 38.49 5.25 16.02
CA PRO A 274 38.60 6.65 15.62
C PRO A 274 38.19 6.84 14.15
N VAL A 275 37.28 7.78 13.92
CA VAL A 275 36.85 8.15 12.56
C VAL A 275 37.57 9.44 12.18
N LYS A 276 38.24 9.43 11.03
CA LYS A 276 38.93 10.62 10.52
C LYS A 276 37.90 11.67 10.13
N SER A 277 37.85 12.80 10.85
CA SER A 277 36.99 13.92 10.48
C SER A 277 37.37 14.45 9.09
N ILE A 278 36.36 14.64 8.25
CA ILE A 278 36.47 15.36 6.98
C ILE A 278 35.92 16.76 7.21
N GLN A 279 36.75 17.78 7.00
CA GLN A 279 36.33 19.18 7.10
C GLN A 279 35.21 19.46 6.10
N PRO A 280 34.05 19.95 6.53
CA PRO A 280 32.93 20.18 5.65
C PRO A 280 33.15 21.49 4.86
N GLY A 281 32.85 21.46 3.56
CA GLY A 281 32.82 22.65 2.70
C GLY A 281 31.39 22.98 2.27
N LYS A 282 31.17 24.19 1.76
CA LYS A 282 29.90 24.59 1.14
C LYS A 282 29.55 23.64 -0.02
N TRP A 283 28.28 23.31 -0.17
CA TRP A 283 27.80 22.40 -1.21
C TRP A 283 27.43 23.13 -2.49
N ASN A 284 27.95 22.63 -3.60
CA ASN A 284 27.52 23.05 -4.93
C ASN A 284 26.45 22.08 -5.43
N LEU A 285 25.18 22.45 -5.31
CA LEU A 285 24.05 21.60 -5.69
C LEU A 285 23.83 21.62 -7.21
N PRO A 286 23.53 20.47 -7.84
CA PRO A 286 23.12 20.45 -9.24
C PRO A 286 21.75 21.11 -9.39
N LYS A 287 21.41 21.49 -10.63
CA LYS A 287 20.04 21.87 -10.97
C LYS A 287 19.11 20.73 -10.56
N PRO A 288 18.05 20.99 -9.77
CA PRO A 288 17.13 19.95 -9.34
C PRO A 288 16.44 19.33 -10.55
N THR A 289 16.12 18.03 -10.48
CA THR A 289 15.38 17.35 -11.55
C THR A 289 14.04 18.03 -11.80
N ILE A 290 13.31 18.29 -10.71
CA ILE A 290 12.09 19.09 -10.61
C ILE A 290 12.08 19.71 -9.20
N ALA A 291 11.49 20.90 -9.03
CA ALA A 291 11.47 21.57 -7.73
C ALA A 291 10.23 22.46 -7.56
N GLN A 292 9.84 22.67 -6.30
CA GLN A 292 8.88 23.69 -5.87
C GLN A 292 9.58 24.67 -4.92
N HIS A 293 9.17 25.93 -4.96
CA HIS A 293 9.75 27.00 -4.14
C HIS A 293 8.66 27.80 -3.41
N GLN A 294 8.95 28.18 -2.17
CA GLN A 294 8.17 29.13 -1.38
C GLN A 294 9.09 30.23 -0.84
N ASP A 295 8.77 31.49 -1.13
CA ASP A 295 9.46 32.65 -0.55
C ASP A 295 9.21 32.78 0.96
N SER A 296 8.06 32.30 1.42
CA SER A 296 7.67 32.22 2.82
C SER A 296 7.15 30.82 3.11
N ALA A 297 8.04 29.96 3.61
CA ALA A 297 7.74 28.55 3.79
C ALA A 297 6.68 28.33 4.88
N SER A 298 5.68 27.51 4.58
CA SER A 298 4.57 27.19 5.48
C SER A 298 4.91 26.08 6.47
N LYS A 299 3.95 25.72 7.32
CA LYS A 299 4.04 24.52 8.20
C LYS A 299 3.56 23.25 7.49
N ASP A 300 3.45 23.29 6.16
CA ASP A 300 3.01 22.13 5.39
C ASP A 300 4.05 21.01 5.43
N PHE A 301 3.56 19.80 5.21
CA PHE A 301 4.35 18.58 5.29
C PHE A 301 5.40 18.52 4.18
N TYR A 302 6.59 18.00 4.50
CA TYR A 302 7.55 17.53 3.50
C TYR A 302 8.09 16.16 3.90
N ASP A 303 8.58 15.45 2.91
CA ASP A 303 9.33 14.23 3.03
C ASP A 303 10.54 14.21 2.10
N LEU A 304 11.59 13.52 2.54
CA LEU A 304 12.72 13.08 1.73
C LEU A 304 12.84 11.58 1.90
N VAL A 305 12.89 10.86 0.79
CA VAL A 305 12.69 9.42 0.79
C VAL A 305 13.77 8.71 -0.01
N GLY A 306 14.41 7.73 0.63
CA GLY A 306 15.24 6.73 -0.04
C GLY A 306 14.67 5.34 0.24
N ARG A 307 15.21 4.30 -0.38
CA ARG A 307 14.71 2.92 -0.25
C ARG A 307 14.73 2.36 1.17
N LYS A 308 15.46 2.97 2.12
CA LYS A 308 15.58 2.50 3.51
C LYS A 308 15.46 3.61 4.55
N ILE A 309 14.98 4.78 4.14
CA ILE A 309 14.87 5.96 5.00
C ILE A 309 13.70 6.82 4.55
N LEU A 310 12.87 7.21 5.52
CA LEU A 310 11.78 8.17 5.37
C LEU A 310 12.02 9.31 6.35
N TRP A 311 12.33 10.49 5.83
CA TRP A 311 12.65 11.68 6.60
C TRP A 311 11.54 12.70 6.42
N MET A 312 10.83 13.05 7.50
CA MET A 312 9.60 13.85 7.43
C MET A 312 9.62 15.06 8.35
N GLY A 313 8.99 16.15 7.93
CA GLY A 313 8.83 17.34 8.77
C GLY A 313 7.98 18.43 8.14
N LYS A 314 8.30 19.68 8.48
CA LYS A 314 7.59 20.88 7.99
C LYS A 314 8.49 21.77 7.14
N MET A 315 7.92 22.33 6.08
CA MET A 315 8.63 23.18 5.13
C MET A 315 9.35 24.37 5.80
N ASN A 316 8.82 24.91 6.90
CA ASN A 316 9.42 26.05 7.58
C ASN A 316 10.57 25.72 8.56
N SER A 317 10.65 24.52 9.14
CA SER A 317 11.72 24.21 10.11
C SER A 317 11.74 22.76 10.58
N GLY A 318 12.92 22.34 11.07
CA GLY A 318 13.14 21.08 11.77
C GLY A 318 12.89 19.82 10.95
N VAL A 319 12.89 18.70 11.66
CA VAL A 319 12.46 17.36 11.23
C VAL A 319 11.57 16.83 12.34
N ASP A 320 10.37 16.39 11.98
CA ASP A 320 9.47 15.80 12.97
C ASP A 320 9.93 14.37 13.27
N GLU A 321 10.22 13.57 12.24
CA GLU A 321 10.55 12.14 12.39
C GLU A 321 11.50 11.64 11.29
N ILE A 322 12.41 10.74 11.63
CA ILE A 322 13.24 9.98 10.70
C ILE A 322 13.01 8.50 10.98
N TRP A 323 12.43 7.82 10.00
CA TRP A 323 12.16 6.39 10.02
C TRP A 323 13.19 5.64 9.21
N MET A 324 13.75 4.58 9.80
CA MET A 324 14.60 3.60 9.15
C MET A 324 13.95 2.26 9.45
N HIS A 325 12.93 1.94 8.65
CA HIS A 325 12.00 0.85 8.96
C HIS A 325 12.74 -0.45 9.30
N PRO A 326 12.34 -1.13 10.39
CA PRO A 326 11.03 -1.05 11.05
C PRO A 326 10.94 -0.11 12.27
N PHE A 327 11.85 0.85 12.47
CA PHE A 327 11.85 1.71 13.66
C PHE A 327 12.08 3.20 13.37
N MET A 328 11.60 4.05 14.27
CA MET A 328 11.86 5.49 14.29
C MET A 328 13.25 5.74 14.87
N ALA A 329 14.18 6.15 14.01
CA ALA A 329 15.57 6.37 14.38
C ALA A 329 15.75 7.65 15.19
N LEU A 330 15.04 8.72 14.82
CA LEU A 330 15.14 10.05 15.42
C LEU A 330 13.80 10.79 15.31
N ARG A 331 13.53 11.69 16.26
CA ARG A 331 12.39 12.61 16.23
C ARG A 331 12.74 13.98 16.80
N ASP A 332 11.88 14.95 16.53
CA ASP A 332 11.92 16.30 17.10
C ASP A 332 13.26 17.04 16.82
N PHE A 333 13.87 16.80 15.65
CA PHE A 333 15.12 17.46 15.26
C PHE A 333 14.90 18.97 15.06
N SER A 334 15.55 19.77 15.89
CA SER A 334 15.41 21.21 15.95
C SER A 334 16.76 21.91 15.86
N VAL A 335 16.77 23.04 15.17
CA VAL A 335 17.96 23.87 14.97
C VAL A 335 17.76 25.20 15.66
N GLY A 336 18.77 25.60 16.45
CA GLY A 336 18.82 26.88 17.14
C GLY A 336 20.14 27.58 16.87
N VAL A 337 20.14 28.90 17.06
CA VAL A 337 21.33 29.74 16.96
C VAL A 337 21.50 30.54 18.25
N ARG A 338 22.75 30.70 18.70
CA ARG A 338 23.09 31.71 19.71
C ARG A 338 23.74 32.89 19.01
N LEU A 339 23.19 34.08 19.18
CA LEU A 339 23.70 35.29 18.54
C LEU A 339 24.82 35.93 19.36
N LYS A 340 25.69 36.70 18.70
CA LYS A 340 26.65 37.56 19.39
C LYS A 340 25.89 38.57 20.26
N GLY A 341 26.36 38.72 21.51
CA GLY A 341 25.76 39.60 22.51
C GLY A 341 24.51 39.06 23.20
N THR A 342 24.14 37.79 23.00
CA THR A 342 22.98 37.16 23.67
C THR A 342 23.34 35.81 24.28
N ASP A 343 22.75 35.47 25.41
CA ASP A 343 22.92 34.15 26.05
C ASP A 343 21.78 33.17 25.75
N SER A 344 20.66 33.64 25.20
CA SER A 344 19.51 32.81 24.83
C SER A 344 19.68 32.13 23.46
N ILE A 345 18.99 30.99 23.30
CA ILE A 345 18.91 30.27 22.03
C ILE A 345 17.72 30.84 21.24
N THR A 346 17.99 31.29 20.02
CA THR A 346 16.95 31.64 19.04
C THR A 346 16.67 30.42 18.17
N TRP A 347 15.47 29.86 18.25
CA TRP A 347 15.06 28.70 17.45
C TRP A 347 14.63 29.13 16.05
N VAL A 348 15.19 28.49 15.02
CA VAL A 348 14.95 28.88 13.61
C VAL A 348 13.50 28.67 13.18
N LYS A 349 12.75 27.81 13.88
CA LYS A 349 11.30 27.59 13.67
C LYS A 349 10.43 28.82 13.86
N ASN A 350 10.96 29.84 14.53
CA ASN A 350 10.27 31.11 14.79
C ASN A 350 10.73 32.23 13.84
N LEU A 351 11.56 31.93 12.83
CA LEU A 351 12.12 32.91 11.91
C LEU A 351 11.48 32.80 10.52
N PRO A 352 11.43 33.92 9.75
CA PRO A 352 11.10 33.87 8.34
C PRO A 352 12.10 33.01 7.57
N VAL A 353 11.59 32.26 6.59
CA VAL A 353 12.36 31.28 5.83
C VAL A 353 11.81 31.15 4.41
N SER A 354 12.71 31.11 3.43
CA SER A 354 12.38 30.60 2.09
C SER A 354 12.82 29.15 1.97
N ALA A 355 12.07 28.36 1.22
CA ALA A 355 12.33 26.94 1.07
C ALA A 355 12.18 26.44 -0.36
N THR A 356 13.05 25.53 -0.77
CA THR A 356 12.97 24.80 -2.05
C THR A 356 12.97 23.31 -1.75
N ILE A 357 11.97 22.59 -2.27
CA ILE A 357 11.89 21.13 -2.17
C ILE A 357 12.04 20.51 -3.56
N ALA A 358 12.87 19.50 -3.64
CA ALA A 358 13.08 18.63 -4.79
C ALA A 358 13.10 17.17 -4.30
N PRO A 359 12.88 16.17 -5.18
CA PRO A 359 12.99 14.76 -4.79
C PRO A 359 14.33 14.41 -4.12
N GLU A 360 15.39 15.15 -4.44
CA GLU A 360 16.76 14.92 -3.97
C GLU A 360 17.10 15.61 -2.66
N TYR A 361 16.49 16.76 -2.36
CA TYR A 361 16.86 17.59 -1.24
C TYR A 361 15.80 18.64 -0.86
N LEU A 362 15.88 19.09 0.39
CA LEU A 362 15.23 20.30 0.90
C LEU A 362 16.29 21.36 1.18
N ILE A 363 16.07 22.60 0.72
CA ILE A 363 16.87 23.77 1.07
C ILE A 363 16.00 24.74 1.85
N ARG A 364 16.52 25.29 2.96
CA ARG A 364 15.90 26.39 3.70
C ARG A 364 16.91 27.51 3.93
N ASN A 365 16.48 28.75 3.75
CA ASN A 365 17.31 29.93 4.01
C ASN A 365 16.66 30.80 5.07
N TYR A 366 17.32 30.94 6.22
CA TYR A 366 16.89 31.77 7.34
C TYR A 366 17.68 33.08 7.34
N LYS A 367 16.97 34.20 7.34
CA LYS A 367 17.58 35.52 7.53
C LYS A 367 17.63 35.85 9.02
N ILE A 368 18.82 36.06 9.56
CA ILE A 368 19.09 36.31 10.98
C ILE A 368 19.93 37.57 11.10
N ARG A 369 19.31 38.72 11.38
CA ARG A 369 19.97 40.05 11.33
C ARG A 369 20.66 40.25 9.95
N ASN A 370 21.98 40.40 9.92
CA ASN A 370 22.78 40.54 8.70
C ASN A 370 23.43 39.21 8.26
N SER A 371 23.07 38.11 8.91
CA SER A 371 23.57 36.77 8.63
C SER A 371 22.52 35.90 7.97
N ILE A 372 22.97 34.90 7.22
CA ILE A 372 22.12 33.89 6.59
C ILE A 372 22.55 32.53 7.15
N LEU A 373 21.57 31.74 7.59
CA LEU A 373 21.74 30.31 7.84
C LEU A 373 21.02 29.55 6.74
N LYS A 374 21.77 28.78 5.96
CA LYS A 374 21.23 27.88 4.95
C LYS A 374 21.28 26.45 5.46
N GLU A 375 20.14 25.79 5.45
CA GLU A 375 19.99 24.37 5.76
C GLU A 375 19.77 23.58 4.46
N ILE A 376 20.45 22.44 4.31
CA ILE A 376 20.27 21.52 3.19
C ILE A 376 20.12 20.11 3.75
N TYR A 377 18.98 19.47 3.54
CA TYR A 377 18.73 18.09 3.95
C TYR A 377 18.66 17.19 2.72
N THR A 378 19.34 16.05 2.79
CA THR A 378 19.29 15.02 1.75
C THR A 378 19.47 13.63 2.37
N VAL A 379 18.89 12.62 1.72
CA VAL A 379 18.92 11.23 2.19
C VAL A 379 19.60 10.34 1.15
N SER A 380 20.19 9.23 1.61
CA SER A 380 20.75 8.23 0.70
C SER A 380 19.61 7.49 0.02
N PHE A 381 19.71 7.33 -1.29
CA PHE A 381 18.74 6.55 -2.04
C PHE A 381 18.74 5.06 -1.63
N GLU A 382 19.88 4.47 -1.24
CA GLU A 382 20.02 3.01 -1.04
C GLU A 382 20.34 2.58 0.40
N ASP A 383 20.82 3.51 1.22
CA ASP A 383 21.30 3.23 2.57
C ASP A 383 20.35 3.82 3.62
N PRO A 384 20.26 3.22 4.82
CA PRO A 384 19.50 3.79 5.93
C PRO A 384 20.27 4.95 6.56
N ALA A 385 20.53 6.01 5.77
CA ALA A 385 21.33 7.14 6.19
C ALA A 385 20.94 8.43 5.46
N GLY A 386 21.16 9.57 6.13
CA GLY A 386 20.96 10.89 5.57
C GLY A 386 21.87 11.93 6.24
N VAL A 387 21.81 13.16 5.76
CA VAL A 387 22.65 14.25 6.24
C VAL A 387 21.86 15.56 6.30
N ALA A 388 22.03 16.25 7.42
CA ALA A 388 21.65 17.64 7.59
C ALA A 388 22.90 18.52 7.49
N HIS A 389 22.91 19.44 6.53
CA HIS A 389 24.02 20.34 6.23
C HIS A 389 23.66 21.79 6.52
N PHE A 390 24.58 22.52 7.11
CA PHE A 390 24.40 23.92 7.51
C PHE A 390 25.53 24.78 6.96
N GLU A 391 25.19 25.89 6.31
CA GLU A 391 26.12 26.93 5.86
C GLU A 391 25.74 28.26 6.52
N ILE A 392 26.72 28.95 7.09
CA ILE A 392 26.52 30.27 7.71
C ILE A 392 27.28 31.33 6.94
N GLU A 393 26.57 32.41 6.60
CA GLU A 393 27.13 33.63 6.03
C GLU A 393 26.87 34.79 6.98
N GLY A 394 27.83 35.71 7.12
CA GLY A 394 27.76 36.83 8.06
C GLY A 394 28.29 36.50 9.46
N ASP A 395 28.18 37.46 10.39
CA ASP A 395 28.89 37.46 11.66
C ASP A 395 28.02 37.51 12.90
N ASP A 396 26.69 37.48 12.79
CA ASP A 396 25.79 37.59 13.94
C ASP A 396 25.68 36.29 14.73
N ILE A 397 25.87 35.14 14.10
CA ILE A 397 25.74 33.82 14.73
C ILE A 397 27.05 33.45 15.42
N LYS A 398 26.98 33.11 16.71
CA LYS A 398 28.12 32.64 17.54
C LYS A 398 28.17 31.12 17.65
N GLU A 399 27.01 30.48 17.76
CA GLU A 399 26.91 29.01 17.88
C GLU A 399 25.69 28.47 17.15
N LEU A 400 25.84 27.25 16.63
CA LEU A 400 24.72 26.39 16.24
C LEU A 400 24.35 25.46 17.38
N VAL A 401 23.06 25.25 17.59
CA VAL A 401 22.49 24.31 18.55
C VAL A 401 21.68 23.28 17.79
N ILE A 402 21.99 22.01 17.96
CA ILE A 402 21.27 20.87 17.38
C ILE A 402 20.61 20.10 18.52
N ASP A 403 19.29 19.97 18.48
CA ASP A 403 18.47 19.32 19.50
C ASP A 403 17.61 18.24 18.85
N TYR A 404 17.52 17.05 19.45
CA TYR A 404 16.68 15.95 18.94
C TYR A 404 16.43 14.89 20.01
N ALA A 405 15.54 13.94 19.72
CA ALA A 405 15.31 12.77 20.55
C ALA A 405 15.34 11.46 19.77
N SER A 406 15.55 10.34 20.47
CA SER A 406 15.42 9.00 19.92
C SER A 406 14.77 8.06 20.93
N SER A 407 13.71 7.37 20.50
CA SER A 407 13.01 6.32 21.26
C SER A 407 13.23 4.93 20.69
N LEU A 408 13.86 4.84 19.51
CA LEU A 408 13.98 3.61 18.71
C LEU A 408 12.63 2.92 18.46
N ARG A 409 11.53 3.68 18.53
CA ARG A 409 10.15 3.17 18.52
C ARG A 409 9.96 2.27 17.31
N PHE A 410 9.76 0.97 17.55
CA PHE A 410 9.29 0.06 16.51
C PHE A 410 8.00 0.61 15.89
N MET A 411 7.76 0.31 14.63
CA MET A 411 6.46 0.57 14.06
C MET A 411 5.40 -0.28 14.78
N TRP A 412 4.17 0.23 14.86
CA TRP A 412 3.00 -0.52 15.32
C TRP A 412 2.90 -1.87 14.55
N PRO A 413 2.49 -3.00 15.18
CA PRO A 413 1.68 -3.13 16.40
C PRO A 413 2.44 -3.35 17.72
N TYR A 414 3.76 -3.39 17.69
CA TYR A 414 4.55 -3.52 18.93
C TYR A 414 4.30 -2.33 19.86
N ASN A 415 4.31 -2.54 21.18
CA ASN A 415 4.30 -1.46 22.16
C ASN A 415 5.59 -0.61 22.08
N TYR A 416 5.56 0.62 22.58
CA TYR A 416 6.74 1.48 22.67
C TYR A 416 7.83 0.90 23.57
N THR A 417 7.49 0.00 24.51
CA THR A 417 8.44 -0.72 25.37
C THR A 417 9.05 -1.95 24.70
N ALA A 418 8.58 -2.36 23.53
CA ALA A 418 9.09 -3.55 22.82
C ALA A 418 10.55 -3.42 22.37
N THR A 419 11.11 -2.21 22.44
CA THR A 419 12.53 -1.94 22.23
C THR A 419 13.38 -2.34 23.43
N GLY A 420 12.80 -2.73 24.57
CA GLY A 420 13.56 -3.08 25.77
C GLY A 420 14.29 -1.89 26.39
N SER A 421 15.40 -2.17 27.09
CA SER A 421 16.24 -1.11 27.65
C SER A 421 17.00 -0.35 26.56
N ILE A 422 17.12 0.98 26.72
CA ILE A 422 17.83 1.87 25.81
C ILE A 422 19.16 2.28 26.45
N GLN A 423 20.24 2.11 25.70
CA GLN A 423 21.58 2.55 26.08
C GLN A 423 22.01 3.71 25.18
N TYR A 424 22.61 4.75 25.75
CA TYR A 424 23.01 5.94 24.99
C TYR A 424 24.33 6.54 25.48
N GLY A 425 25.03 7.25 24.60
CA GLY A 425 26.27 7.92 24.97
C GLY A 425 26.97 8.60 23.80
N PHE A 426 27.75 9.64 24.13
CA PHE A 426 28.61 10.32 23.18
C PHE A 426 29.97 9.61 23.10
N ASN A 427 30.39 9.26 21.88
CA ASN A 427 31.70 8.71 21.62
C ASN A 427 32.61 9.80 20.99
N LYS A 428 33.68 10.15 21.71
CA LYS A 428 34.65 11.16 21.28
C LYS A 428 35.52 10.74 20.09
N ALA A 429 35.81 9.44 19.95
CA ALA A 429 36.68 8.94 18.88
C ALA A 429 36.01 9.06 17.50
N SER A 430 34.68 8.96 17.46
CA SER A 430 33.88 9.10 16.24
C SER A 430 33.09 10.41 16.16
N ASN A 431 33.19 11.30 17.16
CA ASN A 431 32.34 12.49 17.31
C ASN A 431 30.86 12.17 17.08
N SER A 432 30.33 11.17 17.78
CA SER A 432 28.97 10.68 17.52
C SER A 432 28.20 10.32 18.77
N HIS A 433 26.90 10.63 18.76
CA HIS A 433 25.95 10.03 19.68
C HIS A 433 25.53 8.66 19.17
N ILE A 434 25.54 7.67 20.06
CA ILE A 434 25.11 6.30 19.78
C ILE A 434 23.95 6.00 20.73
N ILE A 435 22.82 5.55 20.16
CA ILE A 435 21.63 5.13 20.90
C ILE A 435 21.28 3.73 20.42
N THR A 436 21.13 2.78 21.34
CA THR A 436 20.80 1.38 21.02
C THR A 436 19.71 0.87 21.93
N GLY A 437 18.90 -0.04 21.41
CA GLY A 437 17.88 -0.78 22.12
C GLY A 437 17.85 -2.22 21.62
N GLN A 438 16.93 -3.00 22.18
CA GLN A 438 16.66 -4.38 21.81
C GLN A 438 17.93 -5.25 21.87
N ASN A 439 18.69 -5.12 22.97
CA ASN A 439 19.96 -5.81 23.19
C ASN A 439 21.03 -5.51 22.11
N GLY A 440 21.00 -4.30 21.54
CA GLY A 440 21.97 -3.85 20.53
C GLY A 440 21.49 -4.01 19.09
N GLU A 441 20.39 -4.73 18.85
CA GLU A 441 19.90 -4.95 17.49
C GLU A 441 19.39 -3.65 16.85
N LEU A 442 18.63 -2.82 17.58
CA LEU A 442 18.22 -1.51 17.07
C LEU A 442 19.22 -0.45 17.46
N SER A 443 19.77 0.26 16.49
CA SER A 443 20.78 1.29 16.75
C SER A 443 20.62 2.50 15.84
N THR A 444 20.74 3.69 16.42
CA THR A 444 20.89 4.97 15.71
C THR A 444 22.25 5.57 16.05
N VAL A 445 22.96 6.04 15.03
CA VAL A 445 24.21 6.79 15.17
C VAL A 445 24.04 8.17 14.53
N VAL A 446 24.33 9.21 15.31
CA VAL A 446 24.36 10.61 14.84
C VAL A 446 25.79 11.13 14.97
N MET A 447 26.47 11.30 13.84
CA MET A 447 27.88 11.69 13.75
C MET A 447 28.03 13.15 13.29
N TYR A 448 28.99 13.86 13.86
CA TYR A 448 29.24 15.27 13.56
C TYR A 448 30.57 15.47 12.84
N SER A 449 30.56 16.36 11.85
CA SER A 449 31.79 16.75 11.12
C SER A 449 32.85 17.42 12.01
N GLN A 450 32.44 18.05 13.12
CA GLN A 450 33.34 18.64 14.10
C GLN A 450 32.90 18.29 15.52
N ALA A 451 33.83 18.35 16.48
CA ALA A 451 33.51 18.12 17.88
C ALA A 451 32.59 19.23 18.43
N PRO A 452 31.54 18.88 19.20
CA PRO A 452 30.72 19.87 19.87
C PRO A 452 31.51 20.58 20.98
N LEU A 453 31.20 21.87 21.21
CA LEU A 453 31.63 22.63 22.39
C LEU A 453 31.10 22.01 23.68
N SER A 454 29.85 21.54 23.62
CA SER A 454 29.18 20.82 24.69
C SER A 454 28.15 19.87 24.10
N GLU A 455 28.03 18.70 24.70
CA GLU A 455 27.00 17.71 24.40
C GLU A 455 26.28 17.35 25.70
N THR A 456 24.97 17.17 25.62
CA THR A 456 24.15 16.66 26.72
C THR A 456 23.23 15.59 26.18
N ALA A 457 23.11 14.48 26.89
CA ALA A 457 22.11 13.45 26.66
C ALA A 457 21.35 13.17 27.95
N THR A 458 20.02 13.17 27.91
CA THR A 458 19.17 13.01 29.10
C THR A 458 18.03 12.05 28.82
N ALA A 459 17.90 11.04 29.68
CA ALA A 459 16.78 10.10 29.62
C ALA A 459 15.45 10.79 29.97
N SER A 460 14.41 10.47 29.21
CA SER A 460 13.03 10.82 29.51
C SER A 460 12.21 9.53 29.62
N ILE A 461 11.98 9.10 30.86
CA ILE A 461 11.28 7.84 31.16
C ILE A 461 9.82 7.91 30.69
N GLU A 462 9.12 9.02 30.96
CA GLU A 462 7.73 9.24 30.55
C GLU A 462 7.52 9.08 29.03
N LYS A 463 8.46 9.60 28.23
CA LYS A 463 8.41 9.54 26.76
C LYS A 463 9.17 8.35 26.16
N ASN A 464 9.69 7.46 27.00
CA ASN A 464 10.56 6.34 26.62
C ASN A 464 11.62 6.71 25.56
N GLN A 465 12.36 7.80 25.80
CA GLN A 465 13.33 8.32 24.83
C GLN A 465 14.55 8.94 25.51
N VAL A 466 15.58 9.19 24.70
CA VAL A 466 16.75 10.00 25.07
C VAL A 466 16.68 11.31 24.31
N ASN A 467 16.79 12.44 25.03
CA ASN A 467 16.90 13.78 24.45
C ASN A 467 18.37 14.19 24.38
N ILE A 468 18.79 14.76 23.27
CA ILE A 468 20.17 15.15 23.01
C ILE A 468 20.22 16.60 22.54
N GLN A 469 21.16 17.36 23.10
CA GLN A 469 21.49 18.71 22.65
C GLN A 469 22.99 18.86 22.47
N ASN A 470 23.40 19.40 21.33
CA ASN A 470 24.80 19.67 21.00
C ASN A 470 24.97 21.14 20.62
N ARG A 471 26.08 21.74 21.05
CA ARG A 471 26.46 23.12 20.70
C ARG A 471 27.74 23.13 19.90
N PHE A 472 27.77 23.91 18.83
CA PHE A 472 28.91 23.98 17.91
C PHE A 472 29.37 25.42 17.75
N SER A 473 30.68 25.64 17.88
CA SER A 473 31.29 26.92 17.52
C SER A 473 31.21 27.12 16.02
N VAL A 474 30.89 28.34 15.59
CA VAL A 474 30.95 28.73 14.17
C VAL A 474 32.14 29.65 13.88
N LYS A 475 33.03 29.85 14.86
CA LYS A 475 34.18 30.77 14.75
C LYS A 475 35.17 30.32 13.68
N ASP A 476 35.60 29.06 13.76
CA ASP A 476 36.66 28.51 12.92
C ASP A 476 36.12 27.80 11.68
N ASN A 477 34.86 27.38 11.74
CA ASN A 477 34.19 26.68 10.66
C ASN A 477 32.74 27.15 10.54
N ARG A 478 32.38 27.64 9.35
CA ARG A 478 31.04 28.16 9.02
C ARG A 478 30.13 27.11 8.40
N VAL A 479 30.56 25.84 8.41
CA VAL A 479 29.84 24.72 7.83
C VAL A 479 29.74 23.58 8.83
N LEU A 480 28.57 22.97 8.96
CA LEU A 480 28.36 21.79 9.82
C LEU A 480 27.59 20.72 9.06
N ASN A 481 28.12 19.50 9.04
CA ASN A 481 27.37 18.28 8.69
C ASN A 481 26.98 17.50 9.95
N VAL A 482 25.73 17.08 9.99
CA VAL A 482 25.16 16.10 10.92
C VAL A 482 24.74 14.88 10.11
N TYR A 483 25.47 13.77 10.27
CA TYR A 483 25.22 12.52 9.57
C TYR A 483 24.40 11.59 10.47
N ILE A 484 23.35 10.99 9.93
CA ILE A 484 22.43 10.12 10.68
C ILE A 484 22.36 8.78 9.98
N ALA A 485 22.54 7.68 10.70
CA ALA A 485 22.36 6.33 10.19
C ALA A 485 21.72 5.41 11.23
N GLY A 486 21.03 4.37 10.75
CA GLY A 486 20.39 3.35 11.56
C GLY A 486 20.78 1.94 11.15
N SER A 487 20.62 1.00 12.08
CA SER A 487 20.84 -0.43 11.85
C SER A 487 19.88 -1.26 12.70
N THR A 488 19.48 -2.40 12.16
CA THR A 488 18.73 -3.46 12.86
C THR A 488 19.62 -4.64 13.29
N ASN A 489 20.95 -4.48 13.22
CA ASN A 489 21.91 -5.48 13.68
C ASN A 489 22.79 -4.97 14.82
N SER A 490 23.45 -3.81 14.64
CA SER A 490 24.33 -3.22 15.67
C SER A 490 24.73 -1.77 15.38
N TYR A 491 25.08 -1.01 16.42
CA TYR A 491 25.61 0.34 16.25
C TYR A 491 26.93 0.37 15.45
N LYS A 492 27.71 -0.71 15.48
CA LYS A 492 28.98 -0.81 14.75
C LYS A 492 28.74 -0.79 13.24
N GLU A 493 27.65 -1.40 12.77
CA GLU A 493 27.27 -1.37 11.36
C GLU A 493 26.91 0.04 10.90
N ALA A 494 26.03 0.73 11.65
CA ALA A 494 25.64 2.10 11.37
C ALA A 494 26.85 3.06 11.40
N LEU A 495 27.74 2.90 12.39
CA LEU A 495 28.95 3.70 12.46
C LEU A 495 29.92 3.39 11.30
N SER A 496 30.07 2.13 10.93
CA SER A 496 30.93 1.72 9.80
C SER A 496 30.40 2.28 8.48
N LEU A 497 29.07 2.29 8.28
CA LEU A 497 28.43 2.90 7.12
C LEU A 497 28.78 4.40 7.04
N LEU A 498 28.63 5.13 8.14
CA LEU A 498 28.96 6.56 8.19
C LEU A 498 30.46 6.81 7.97
N SER A 499 31.33 6.04 8.62
CA SER A 499 32.79 6.18 8.49
C SER A 499 33.26 5.87 7.06
N ALA A 500 32.73 4.84 6.43
CA ALA A 500 33.15 4.42 5.09
C ALA A 500 32.63 5.35 3.99
N LYS A 501 31.44 5.94 4.18
CA LYS A 501 30.77 6.77 3.19
C LYS A 501 30.81 8.27 3.50
N GLN A 502 31.52 8.72 4.53
CA GLN A 502 31.53 10.12 4.97
C GLN A 502 31.77 11.13 3.83
N ALA A 503 32.73 10.86 2.94
CA ALA A 503 33.03 11.70 1.78
C ALA A 503 31.96 11.66 0.67
N GLN A 504 31.17 10.59 0.62
CA GLN A 504 30.03 10.44 -0.31
C GLN A 504 28.77 11.07 0.28
N MET A 505 28.65 11.13 1.60
CA MET A 505 27.48 11.74 2.28
C MET A 505 27.29 13.21 1.88
N SER A 506 28.36 13.96 1.63
CA SER A 506 28.28 15.35 1.15
C SER A 506 27.88 15.49 -0.31
N ARG A 507 27.62 14.38 -1.01
CA ARG A 507 27.25 14.32 -2.43
C ARG A 507 26.08 13.36 -2.69
N LEU A 508 25.33 12.95 -1.66
CA LEU A 508 24.16 12.06 -1.84
C LEU A 508 23.17 12.61 -2.88
N PHE A 509 22.98 13.94 -2.87
CA PHE A 509 22.12 14.63 -3.82
C PHE A 509 22.52 14.38 -5.28
N GLU A 510 23.81 14.17 -5.62
CA GLU A 510 24.23 13.91 -7.01
C GLU A 510 23.70 12.56 -7.48
N LYS A 511 23.81 11.53 -6.62
CA LYS A 511 23.32 10.19 -6.91
C LYS A 511 21.79 10.17 -7.01
N THR A 512 21.11 10.82 -6.07
CA THR A 512 19.65 10.92 -6.08
C THR A 512 19.15 11.73 -7.28
N ASN A 513 19.87 12.79 -7.68
CA ASN A 513 19.57 13.59 -8.87
C ASN A 513 19.72 12.77 -10.15
N GLY A 514 20.84 12.05 -10.30
CA GLY A 514 21.03 11.14 -11.43
C GLY A 514 19.95 10.07 -11.50
N TYR A 515 19.51 9.52 -10.36
CA TYR A 515 18.42 8.56 -10.30
C TYR A 515 17.10 9.14 -10.82
N TYR A 516 16.65 10.29 -10.30
CA TYR A 516 15.37 10.87 -10.72
C TYR A 516 15.38 11.41 -12.16
N GLN A 517 16.53 11.88 -12.65
CA GLN A 517 16.70 12.18 -14.07
C GLN A 517 16.51 10.93 -14.93
N SER A 518 17.14 9.80 -14.57
CA SER A 518 16.92 8.51 -15.23
C SER A 518 15.46 8.07 -15.14
N LEU A 519 14.83 8.16 -13.96
CA LEU A 519 13.43 7.77 -13.76
C LEU A 519 12.51 8.47 -14.77
N ILE A 520 12.62 9.80 -14.89
CA ILE A 520 11.78 10.62 -15.79
C ILE A 520 12.11 10.35 -17.27
N ASN A 521 13.38 10.05 -17.59
CA ASN A 521 13.82 9.83 -18.97
C ASN A 521 13.58 8.41 -19.49
N GLU A 522 13.50 7.41 -18.61
CA GLU A 522 13.44 5.98 -18.98
C GLU A 522 12.03 5.37 -18.87
N HIS A 523 11.09 6.06 -18.23
CA HIS A 523 9.69 5.65 -18.12
C HIS A 523 8.79 6.48 -19.04
N LEU A 524 7.55 6.03 -19.21
CA LEU A 524 6.58 6.70 -20.07
C LEU A 524 6.44 8.16 -19.64
N SER A 525 6.60 9.08 -20.59
CA SER A 525 6.53 10.51 -20.31
C SER A 525 5.78 11.26 -21.41
N PHE A 526 5.19 12.39 -21.02
CA PHE A 526 4.45 13.29 -21.89
C PHE A 526 5.16 14.63 -22.03
N GLU A 527 5.11 15.18 -23.24
CA GLU A 527 5.51 16.54 -23.55
C GLU A 527 4.41 17.20 -24.38
N THR A 528 3.72 18.16 -23.78
CA THR A 528 2.54 18.81 -24.34
C THR A 528 2.67 20.34 -24.29
N PRO A 529 1.79 21.10 -24.96
CA PRO A 529 1.72 22.56 -24.80
C PRO A 529 1.35 23.01 -23.37
N ASP A 530 0.75 22.13 -22.56
CA ASP A 530 0.38 22.44 -21.18
C ASP A 530 1.54 22.17 -20.23
N SER A 531 2.25 23.24 -19.87
CA SER A 531 3.36 23.17 -18.92
C SER A 531 2.96 22.66 -17.53
N GLN A 532 1.72 22.89 -17.08
CA GLN A 532 1.27 22.42 -15.77
C GLN A 532 1.08 20.90 -15.79
N PHE A 533 0.46 20.37 -16.85
CA PHE A 533 0.35 18.94 -17.07
C PHE A 533 1.73 18.26 -17.09
N ASN A 534 2.67 18.80 -17.87
CA ASN A 534 4.02 18.25 -17.98
C ASN A 534 4.76 18.21 -16.63
N ILE A 535 4.64 19.26 -15.82
CA ILE A 535 5.30 19.35 -14.51
C ILE A 535 4.62 18.41 -13.50
N GLY A 536 3.29 18.40 -13.45
CA GLY A 536 2.54 17.58 -12.50
C GLY A 536 2.69 16.09 -12.78
N TYR A 537 2.75 15.67 -14.05
CA TYR A 537 3.03 14.28 -14.41
C TYR A 537 4.41 13.83 -13.91
N LYS A 538 5.43 14.69 -14.04
CA LYS A 538 6.79 14.40 -13.52
C LYS A 538 6.82 14.28 -12.00
N TRP A 539 6.07 15.14 -11.30
CA TRP A 539 5.92 15.05 -9.85
C TRP A 539 5.25 13.75 -9.43
N ALA A 540 4.11 13.42 -10.02
CA ALA A 540 3.40 12.16 -9.74
C ALA A 540 4.30 10.94 -9.96
N LEU A 541 5.08 10.90 -11.06
CA LEU A 541 6.04 9.81 -11.31
C LEU A 541 7.13 9.73 -10.23
N ALA A 542 7.72 10.87 -9.87
CA ALA A 542 8.77 10.90 -8.84
C ALA A 542 8.23 10.51 -7.45
N ARG A 543 7.02 10.96 -7.08
CA ARG A 543 6.39 10.62 -5.80
C ARG A 543 5.91 9.19 -5.73
N THR A 544 5.34 8.63 -6.81
CA THR A 544 5.03 7.19 -6.89
C THR A 544 6.28 6.35 -6.58
N ASP A 545 7.44 6.70 -7.15
CA ASP A 545 8.68 5.97 -6.89
C ASP A 545 9.11 6.01 -5.41
N GLN A 546 8.88 7.11 -4.70
CA GLN A 546 9.28 7.27 -3.31
C GLN A 546 8.57 6.30 -2.34
N PHE A 547 7.41 5.77 -2.71
CA PHE A 547 6.70 4.79 -1.89
C PHE A 547 7.37 3.42 -1.83
N TRP A 548 8.32 3.11 -2.71
CA TRP A 548 9.08 1.86 -2.62
C TRP A 548 10.06 1.89 -1.45
N GLN A 549 9.79 1.03 -0.45
CA GLN A 549 10.60 0.89 0.76
C GLN A 549 11.07 -0.56 0.93
N THR A 550 12.34 -0.71 1.30
CA THR A 550 13.02 -1.96 1.56
C THR A 550 13.20 -2.14 3.06
N THR A 551 12.42 -3.04 3.66
CA THR A 551 12.49 -3.29 5.10
C THR A 551 13.22 -4.61 5.39
N PRO A 552 14.20 -4.63 6.34
CA PRO A 552 14.87 -5.85 6.75
C PRO A 552 13.89 -6.96 7.16
N GLY A 553 14.08 -8.16 6.62
CA GLY A 553 13.22 -9.32 6.89
C GLY A 553 11.93 -9.38 6.06
N ILE A 554 11.49 -8.28 5.44
CA ILE A 554 10.31 -8.24 4.58
C ILE A 554 10.71 -8.30 3.10
N GLY A 555 11.51 -7.33 2.66
CA GLY A 555 11.81 -7.10 1.24
C GLY A 555 11.42 -5.68 0.80
N THR A 556 11.30 -5.50 -0.51
CA THR A 556 10.93 -4.22 -1.13
C THR A 556 9.47 -4.27 -1.58
N ALA A 557 8.67 -3.31 -1.11
CA ALA A 557 7.26 -3.19 -1.46
C ALA A 557 6.80 -1.72 -1.36
N LEU A 558 5.58 -1.44 -1.81
CA LEU A 558 4.97 -0.10 -1.78
C LEU A 558 4.36 0.18 -0.41
N MET A 559 4.78 1.27 0.22
CA MET A 559 4.03 1.84 1.34
C MET A 559 2.79 2.59 0.83
N ALA A 560 1.70 2.58 1.60
CA ALA A 560 0.44 3.20 1.17
C ALA A 560 0.47 4.73 1.25
N GLY A 561 0.97 5.29 2.35
CA GLY A 561 0.91 6.74 2.57
C GLY A 561 1.94 7.24 3.56
N PHE A 562 2.32 8.52 3.47
CA PHE A 562 3.24 9.12 4.42
C PHE A 562 2.57 10.20 5.27
N GLY A 563 2.85 10.15 6.57
CA GLY A 563 2.43 11.12 7.58
C GLY A 563 3.24 10.95 8.86
N THR A 564 3.32 11.98 9.69
CA THR A 564 3.97 11.86 11.01
C THR A 564 3.11 11.03 11.98
N THR A 565 3.69 10.46 13.04
CA THR A 565 2.91 9.76 14.09
C THR A 565 1.89 10.61 14.84
N ALA A 566 1.97 11.94 14.71
CA ALA A 566 0.97 12.88 15.20
C ALA A 566 -0.31 12.90 14.36
N ARG A 567 -0.24 12.51 13.08
CA ARG A 567 -1.35 12.43 12.13
C ARG A 567 -1.68 10.95 11.92
N GLY A 568 -2.60 10.42 12.72
CA GLY A 568 -2.96 9.00 12.69
C GLY A 568 -3.82 8.59 13.87
N TRP A 569 -4.45 7.43 13.77
CA TRP A 569 -5.02 6.75 14.94
C TRP A 569 -3.87 6.30 15.83
N ASN A 570 -3.85 6.72 17.10
CA ASN A 570 -2.77 6.45 18.08
C ASN A 570 -2.51 4.96 18.39
N GLY A 571 -3.16 4.03 17.68
CA GLY A 571 -3.04 2.59 17.87
C GLY A 571 -3.48 2.13 19.26
N ARG A 572 -4.20 2.98 20.02
CA ARG A 572 -4.47 2.83 21.46
C ARG A 572 -3.20 2.73 22.31
N HIS A 573 -2.06 3.25 21.85
CA HIS A 573 -0.80 3.26 22.59
C HIS A 573 -0.53 4.67 23.13
N ALA A 574 0.07 4.75 24.32
CA ALA A 574 0.48 6.03 24.92
C ALA A 574 1.49 6.78 24.03
N ILE A 575 2.38 6.04 23.37
CA ILE A 575 3.35 6.56 22.41
C ILE A 575 3.07 5.93 21.05
N SER A 576 2.57 6.75 20.12
CA SER A 576 2.23 6.33 18.75
C SER A 576 3.47 5.81 18.01
N GLY A 577 3.24 4.81 17.17
CA GLY A 577 4.24 4.23 16.27
C GLY A 577 3.71 4.05 14.85
N ARG A 578 2.75 4.88 14.46
CA ARG A 578 2.04 4.84 13.16
C ARG A 578 2.33 6.12 12.37
N PRO A 579 3.38 6.15 11.53
CA PRO A 579 3.69 7.29 10.68
C PRO A 579 2.72 7.36 9.49
N GLY A 580 1.50 7.86 9.72
CA GLY A 580 0.41 7.76 8.75
C GLY A 580 0.18 6.28 8.38
N TYR A 581 0.22 5.99 7.09
CA TYR A 581 0.14 4.64 6.52
C TYR A 581 1.47 4.19 5.90
N ALA A 582 2.62 4.53 6.52
CA ALA A 582 3.94 4.13 6.01
C ALA A 582 4.22 2.64 6.31
N TRP A 583 3.38 1.78 5.75
CA TRP A 583 3.51 0.34 5.70
C TRP A 583 2.77 -0.21 4.47
N TYR A 584 2.86 -1.52 4.26
CA TYR A 584 2.51 -2.15 2.99
C TYR A 584 1.02 -2.53 2.96
N PHE A 585 0.27 -2.05 1.96
CA PHE A 585 -1.13 -2.44 1.75
C PHE A 585 -1.23 -3.31 0.51
N GLY A 586 -1.97 -4.42 0.60
CA GLY A 586 -2.18 -5.34 -0.51
C GLY A 586 -2.94 -4.67 -1.64
N ARG A 587 -4.20 -4.29 -1.38
CA ARG A 587 -5.08 -3.68 -2.39
C ARG A 587 -4.53 -2.35 -2.94
N ASP A 588 -3.98 -1.49 -2.09
CA ASP A 588 -3.45 -0.18 -2.51
C ASP A 588 -2.19 -0.37 -3.36
N GLY A 589 -1.34 -1.31 -2.95
CA GLY A 589 -0.17 -1.72 -3.71
C GLY A 589 -0.55 -2.36 -5.04
N GLU A 590 -1.67 -3.08 -5.13
CA GLU A 590 -2.17 -3.68 -6.36
C GLU A 590 -2.69 -2.63 -7.36
N TRP A 591 -3.52 -1.70 -6.91
CA TRP A 591 -3.98 -0.56 -7.73
C TRP A 591 -2.82 0.29 -8.21
N SER A 592 -1.91 0.66 -7.31
CA SER A 592 -0.72 1.45 -7.66
C SER A 592 0.20 0.69 -8.62
N SER A 593 0.33 -0.63 -8.45
CA SER A 593 1.17 -1.45 -9.32
C SER A 593 0.64 -1.55 -10.75
N MET A 594 -0.67 -1.49 -11.00
CA MET A 594 -1.21 -1.44 -12.37
C MET A 594 -0.73 -0.17 -13.10
N ALA A 595 -0.72 0.98 -12.42
CA ALA A 595 -0.17 2.22 -12.97
C ALA A 595 1.35 2.15 -13.21
N ILE A 596 2.08 1.50 -12.30
CA ILE A 596 3.54 1.32 -12.38
C ILE A 596 3.91 0.39 -13.55
N ASP A 597 3.12 -0.66 -13.75
CA ASP A 597 3.22 -1.55 -14.91
C ASP A 597 2.94 -0.75 -16.20
N ALA A 598 1.96 0.14 -16.18
CA ALA A 598 1.56 0.95 -17.33
C ALA A 598 2.63 1.97 -17.78
N TYR A 599 3.40 2.58 -16.85
CA TYR A 599 4.55 3.41 -17.23
C TYR A 599 5.83 2.61 -17.52
N GLY A 600 5.79 1.29 -17.33
CA GLY A 600 6.78 0.34 -17.81
C GLY A 600 7.87 -0.05 -16.81
N ASP A 601 7.57 -0.03 -15.50
CA ASP A 601 8.47 -0.56 -14.45
C ASP A 601 8.05 -1.96 -14.00
N TYR A 602 8.22 -2.90 -14.92
CA TYR A 602 7.89 -4.32 -14.71
C TYR A 602 8.70 -4.93 -13.56
N LYS A 603 9.91 -4.43 -13.32
CA LYS A 603 10.81 -4.97 -12.30
C LYS A 603 10.22 -4.80 -10.90
N ASN A 604 9.74 -3.60 -10.59
CA ASN A 604 9.20 -3.34 -9.26
C ASN A 604 7.82 -4.00 -9.06
N VAL A 605 6.98 -4.05 -10.09
CA VAL A 605 5.70 -4.80 -10.05
C VAL A 605 5.91 -6.28 -9.77
N LYS A 606 6.92 -6.91 -10.40
CA LYS A 606 7.31 -8.28 -10.09
C LYS A 606 7.70 -8.46 -8.62
N GLY A 607 8.48 -7.52 -8.06
CA GLY A 607 8.85 -7.52 -6.65
C GLY A 607 7.66 -7.38 -5.69
N MET A 608 6.64 -6.59 -6.07
CA MET A 608 5.38 -6.51 -5.33
C MET A 608 4.63 -7.85 -5.35
N LEU A 609 4.47 -8.47 -6.53
CA LEU A 609 3.83 -9.79 -6.66
C LEU A 609 4.57 -10.86 -5.83
N GLU A 610 5.90 -10.85 -5.82
CA GLU A 610 6.70 -11.76 -4.98
C GLU A 610 6.46 -11.54 -3.48
N THR A 611 6.28 -10.28 -3.05
CA THR A 611 5.95 -9.95 -1.67
C THR A 611 4.52 -10.40 -1.31
N LEU A 612 3.55 -10.15 -2.17
CA LEU A 612 2.16 -10.62 -2.01
C LEU A 612 2.11 -12.15 -1.87
N ILE A 613 2.85 -12.88 -2.72
CA ILE A 613 2.94 -14.34 -2.67
C ILE A 613 3.62 -14.82 -1.38
N ARG A 614 4.72 -14.17 -0.96
CA ARG A 614 5.46 -14.53 0.26
C ARG A 614 4.59 -14.43 1.51
N TYR A 615 3.71 -13.43 1.56
CA TYR A 615 2.80 -13.16 2.67
C TYR A 615 1.36 -13.59 2.36
N GLN A 616 1.14 -14.48 1.39
CA GLN A 616 -0.18 -15.08 1.14
C GLN A 616 -0.57 -15.99 2.32
N ASP A 617 -1.81 -15.88 2.78
CA ASP A 617 -2.32 -16.74 3.86
C ASP A 617 -2.34 -18.22 3.44
N ILE A 618 -2.34 -19.11 4.44
CA ILE A 618 -2.41 -20.55 4.20
C ILE A 618 -3.71 -20.99 3.51
N ASN A 619 -4.77 -20.18 3.51
CA ASN A 619 -5.99 -20.44 2.76
C ASN A 619 -5.99 -19.84 1.32
N GLY A 620 -5.03 -18.98 0.97
CA GLY A 620 -4.93 -18.33 -0.33
C GLY A 620 -5.20 -16.82 -0.34
N LYS A 621 -5.72 -16.28 0.76
CA LYS A 621 -6.06 -14.86 0.91
C LYS A 621 -4.80 -13.98 0.87
N ILE A 622 -4.93 -12.81 0.25
CA ILE A 622 -3.90 -11.76 0.22
C ILE A 622 -4.12 -10.78 1.36
N TYR A 623 -3.03 -10.28 1.96
CA TYR A 623 -3.11 -9.41 3.13
C TYR A 623 -3.76 -8.08 2.77
N HIS A 624 -4.49 -7.51 3.74
CA HIS A 624 -4.93 -6.13 3.66
C HIS A 624 -3.76 -5.20 3.96
N GLU A 625 -3.15 -5.34 5.15
CA GLU A 625 -1.93 -4.62 5.51
C GLU A 625 -0.85 -5.59 6.03
N LEU A 626 0.39 -5.22 5.73
CA LEU A 626 1.62 -5.79 6.24
C LEU A 626 2.45 -4.65 6.83
N THR A 627 2.60 -4.68 8.15
CA THR A 627 3.37 -3.68 8.88
C THR A 627 4.87 -3.81 8.56
N SER A 628 5.62 -2.71 8.54
CA SER A 628 7.09 -2.77 8.40
C SER A 628 7.75 -3.59 9.51
N SER A 629 7.10 -3.75 10.66
CA SER A 629 7.56 -4.66 11.73
C SER A 629 7.25 -6.15 11.50
N GLY A 630 6.67 -6.52 10.36
CA GLY A 630 6.53 -7.91 9.89
C GLY A 630 5.21 -8.60 10.23
N VAL A 631 4.17 -7.86 10.65
CA VAL A 631 2.86 -8.41 11.03
C VAL A 631 1.85 -8.16 9.91
N ALA A 632 1.21 -9.22 9.41
CA ALA A 632 0.19 -9.17 8.37
C ALA A 632 -1.23 -9.42 8.93
N HIS A 633 -2.24 -8.76 8.34
CA HIS A 633 -3.65 -9.07 8.57
C HIS A 633 -4.45 -9.12 7.27
N TYR A 634 -5.61 -9.78 7.30
CA TYR A 634 -6.32 -10.24 6.11
C TYR A 634 -7.83 -9.97 6.20
N ASP A 635 -8.23 -8.71 6.12
CA ASP A 635 -9.61 -8.22 6.26
C ASP A 635 -10.09 -7.38 5.07
N ALA A 636 -9.33 -7.37 3.97
CA ALA A 636 -9.76 -6.90 2.65
C ALA A 636 -10.36 -8.05 1.86
N SER A 637 -11.58 -7.91 1.36
CA SER A 637 -12.24 -8.91 0.50
C SER A 637 -11.82 -8.79 -0.96
N ASP A 638 -11.44 -7.60 -1.40
CA ASP A 638 -11.04 -7.25 -2.76
C ASP A 638 -9.54 -7.47 -3.06
N ALA A 639 -8.66 -7.46 -2.05
CA ALA A 639 -7.21 -7.67 -2.26
C ALA A 639 -6.90 -9.01 -2.97
N THR A 640 -7.66 -10.07 -2.69
CA THR A 640 -7.40 -11.39 -3.31
C THR A 640 -7.78 -11.45 -4.79
N PRO A 641 -8.96 -10.97 -5.25
CA PRO A 641 -9.23 -10.85 -6.68
C PRO A 641 -8.32 -9.81 -7.37
N LEU A 642 -7.98 -8.69 -6.72
CA LEU A 642 -7.06 -7.68 -7.27
C LEU A 642 -5.65 -8.24 -7.53
N PHE A 643 -5.12 -9.08 -6.65
CA PHE A 643 -3.87 -9.82 -6.92
C PHE A 643 -3.92 -10.63 -8.22
N VAL A 644 -5.05 -11.30 -8.51
CA VAL A 644 -5.23 -12.07 -9.75
C VAL A 644 -5.27 -11.15 -10.97
N ILE A 645 -5.94 -10.01 -10.85
CA ILE A 645 -5.98 -8.97 -11.89
C ILE A 645 -4.56 -8.45 -12.15
N LEU A 646 -3.82 -8.07 -11.12
CA LEU A 646 -2.45 -7.57 -11.24
C LEU A 646 -1.51 -8.61 -11.87
N ALA A 647 -1.63 -9.89 -11.50
CA ALA A 647 -0.81 -10.95 -12.08
C ALA A 647 -1.04 -11.07 -13.61
N ALA A 648 -2.29 -11.00 -14.08
CA ALA A 648 -2.59 -11.00 -15.51
C ALA A 648 -2.20 -9.70 -16.19
N HIS A 649 -2.34 -8.56 -15.51
CA HIS A 649 -1.89 -7.24 -15.99
C HIS A 649 -0.38 -7.26 -16.23
N TYR A 650 0.40 -7.69 -15.23
CA TYR A 650 1.85 -7.88 -15.33
C TYR A 650 2.22 -8.82 -16.48
N MET A 651 1.53 -9.95 -16.63
CA MET A 651 1.78 -10.88 -17.74
C MET A 651 1.53 -10.21 -19.10
N ARG A 652 0.43 -9.46 -19.22
CA ARG A 652 0.00 -8.78 -20.44
C ARG A 652 0.98 -7.67 -20.84
N TYR A 653 1.47 -6.90 -19.88
CA TYR A 653 2.40 -5.79 -20.13
C TYR A 653 3.85 -6.26 -20.30
N SER A 654 4.36 -7.12 -19.42
CA SER A 654 5.76 -7.56 -19.42
C SER A 654 6.05 -8.74 -20.34
N GLY A 655 5.06 -9.60 -20.60
CA GLY A 655 5.25 -10.89 -21.28
C GLY A 655 5.94 -11.98 -20.45
N ASP A 656 6.16 -11.77 -19.15
CA ASP A 656 6.86 -12.72 -18.26
C ASP A 656 5.97 -13.91 -17.85
N ILE A 657 5.66 -14.77 -18.83
CA ILE A 657 4.90 -16.01 -18.62
C ILE A 657 5.60 -16.99 -17.68
N ASP A 658 6.93 -16.99 -17.64
CA ASP A 658 7.73 -17.88 -16.79
C ASP A 658 7.54 -17.56 -15.31
N PHE A 659 7.40 -16.28 -14.96
CA PHE A 659 7.02 -15.88 -13.61
C PHE A 659 5.62 -16.39 -13.22
N ILE A 660 4.63 -16.21 -14.11
CA ILE A 660 3.25 -16.66 -13.87
C ILE A 660 3.20 -18.18 -13.73
N SER A 661 3.89 -18.92 -14.61
CA SER A 661 3.96 -20.38 -14.58
C SER A 661 4.54 -20.90 -13.26
N ARG A 662 5.68 -20.34 -12.81
CA ARG A 662 6.33 -20.74 -11.55
C ARG A 662 5.48 -20.44 -10.32
N ASN A 663 4.66 -19.39 -10.36
CA ASN A 663 3.82 -18.96 -9.24
C ASN A 663 2.34 -19.37 -9.38
N TRP A 664 2.00 -20.19 -10.39
CA TRP A 664 0.61 -20.59 -10.67
C TRP A 664 -0.08 -21.24 -9.47
N VAL A 665 0.65 -21.98 -8.64
CA VAL A 665 0.10 -22.59 -7.41
C VAL A 665 -0.43 -21.52 -6.46
N ALA A 666 0.29 -20.42 -6.26
CA ALA A 666 -0.14 -19.32 -5.38
C ALA A 666 -1.33 -18.55 -6.00
N ILE A 667 -1.27 -18.29 -7.31
CA ILE A 667 -2.35 -17.61 -8.07
C ILE A 667 -3.64 -18.44 -8.03
N LYS A 668 -3.56 -19.73 -8.35
CA LYS A 668 -4.71 -20.63 -8.29
C LYS A 668 -5.29 -20.71 -6.88
N LYS A 669 -4.46 -20.72 -5.85
CA LYS A 669 -4.92 -20.74 -4.46
C LYS A 669 -5.69 -19.47 -4.07
N ALA A 670 -5.31 -18.30 -4.60
CA ALA A 670 -6.08 -17.07 -4.45
C ALA A 670 -7.44 -17.17 -5.15
N ILE A 671 -7.49 -17.71 -6.37
CA ILE A 671 -8.75 -17.94 -7.09
C ILE A 671 -9.65 -18.93 -6.35
N ASP A 672 -9.09 -20.05 -5.86
CA ASP A 672 -9.81 -21.06 -5.09
C ASP A 672 -10.35 -20.47 -3.77
N PHE A 673 -9.59 -19.55 -3.14
CA PHE A 673 -10.07 -18.80 -1.97
C PHE A 673 -11.30 -17.96 -2.33
N CYS A 674 -11.24 -17.18 -3.42
CA CYS A 674 -12.38 -16.38 -3.88
C CYS A 674 -13.64 -17.24 -4.07
N TYR A 675 -13.54 -18.38 -4.78
CA TYR A 675 -14.66 -19.31 -4.92
C TYR A 675 -15.20 -19.83 -3.57
N ALA A 676 -14.33 -20.05 -2.59
CA ALA A 676 -14.74 -20.53 -1.27
C ALA A 676 -15.46 -19.47 -0.41
N THR A 677 -15.47 -18.21 -0.86
CA THR A 677 -16.20 -17.12 -0.19
C THR A 677 -17.67 -17.01 -0.63
N ASP A 678 -18.06 -17.66 -1.73
CA ASP A 678 -19.46 -17.75 -2.17
C ASP A 678 -20.20 -18.80 -1.30
N THR A 679 -20.78 -18.35 -0.19
CA THR A 679 -21.40 -19.20 0.82
C THR A 679 -22.86 -19.49 0.57
N ASP A 680 -23.55 -18.67 -0.23
CA ASP A 680 -24.93 -18.87 -0.65
C ASP A 680 -25.07 -19.51 -2.05
N GLY A 681 -23.97 -19.60 -2.81
CA GLY A 681 -23.89 -20.32 -4.08
C GLY A 681 -24.41 -19.52 -5.28
N GLU A 682 -24.49 -18.19 -5.17
CA GLU A 682 -25.02 -17.33 -6.23
C GLU A 682 -24.00 -16.92 -7.29
N GLY A 683 -22.72 -17.31 -7.12
CA GLY A 683 -21.63 -16.99 -8.02
C GLY A 683 -20.94 -15.66 -7.74
N LEU A 684 -21.29 -14.98 -6.64
CA LEU A 684 -20.66 -13.74 -6.18
C LEU A 684 -19.74 -14.02 -4.98
N ILE A 685 -18.66 -13.25 -4.88
CA ILE A 685 -17.79 -13.30 -3.71
C ILE A 685 -18.27 -12.29 -2.66
N GLU A 686 -18.04 -12.62 -1.39
CA GLU A 686 -18.68 -11.93 -0.27
C GLU A 686 -17.71 -11.12 0.58
N ASN A 687 -18.23 -10.06 1.21
CA ASN A 687 -17.61 -9.40 2.35
C ASN A 687 -17.85 -10.16 3.65
N THR A 688 -19.04 -10.72 3.81
CA THR A 688 -19.48 -11.38 5.04
C THR A 688 -18.51 -12.48 5.45
N ASN A 689 -17.98 -12.41 6.67
CA ASN A 689 -16.96 -13.32 7.22
C ASN A 689 -15.59 -13.34 6.51
N VAL A 690 -15.42 -12.61 5.41
CA VAL A 690 -14.15 -12.44 4.72
C VAL A 690 -13.45 -11.20 5.24
N GLY A 691 -14.17 -10.07 5.35
CA GLY A 691 -13.62 -8.76 5.64
C GLY A 691 -14.55 -7.65 5.16
N HIS A 692 -13.98 -6.56 4.66
CA HIS A 692 -14.72 -5.48 4.02
C HIS A 692 -14.31 -5.32 2.56
N GLY A 693 -15.23 -4.75 1.77
CA GLY A 693 -14.96 -4.34 0.39
C GLY A 693 -14.13 -3.06 0.39
N TRP A 694 -14.32 -2.21 -0.61
CA TRP A 694 -13.67 -0.90 -0.63
C TRP A 694 -14.17 0.00 0.50
N ILE A 695 -15.46 -0.12 0.84
CA ILE A 695 -16.07 0.61 1.94
C ILE A 695 -15.78 -0.10 3.25
N GLU A 696 -14.95 0.52 4.09
CA GLU A 696 -14.44 -0.07 5.34
C GLU A 696 -15.28 0.33 6.56
N GLY A 697 -16.17 1.31 6.41
CA GLY A 697 -17.01 1.83 7.49
C GLY A 697 -17.94 2.97 7.05
N GLY A 698 -18.65 3.56 8.02
CA GLY A 698 -19.56 4.68 7.79
C GLY A 698 -20.94 4.28 7.26
N SER A 699 -21.70 5.24 6.74
CA SER A 699 -23.12 5.09 6.38
C SER A 699 -23.41 4.21 5.16
N LEU A 700 -22.36 3.76 4.46
CA LEU A 700 -22.45 2.90 3.27
C LEU A 700 -21.85 1.50 3.53
N PHE A 701 -21.47 1.21 4.78
CA PHE A 701 -20.89 -0.09 5.17
C PHE A 701 -21.96 -1.17 5.35
N GLY A 702 -21.55 -2.45 5.27
CA GLY A 702 -22.36 -3.60 5.67
C GLY A 702 -23.00 -4.39 4.52
N THR A 703 -22.56 -4.18 3.28
CA THR A 703 -23.02 -4.98 2.13
C THR A 703 -22.49 -6.41 2.24
N HIS A 704 -23.32 -7.39 1.85
CA HIS A 704 -22.90 -8.77 1.70
C HIS A 704 -21.97 -8.92 0.49
N THR A 705 -22.37 -8.33 -0.64
CA THR A 705 -21.55 -8.20 -1.84
C THR A 705 -21.64 -6.76 -2.36
N GLU A 706 -20.51 -6.09 -2.46
CA GLU A 706 -20.43 -4.75 -3.05
C GLU A 706 -20.41 -4.82 -4.58
N PHE A 707 -21.02 -3.86 -5.28
CA PHE A 707 -20.96 -3.78 -6.76
C PHE A 707 -19.51 -3.71 -7.26
N TYR A 708 -18.68 -2.92 -6.56
CA TYR A 708 -17.23 -2.86 -6.76
C TYR A 708 -16.57 -4.25 -6.66
N LEU A 709 -16.90 -5.01 -5.61
CA LEU A 709 -16.32 -6.33 -5.35
C LEU A 709 -16.75 -7.35 -6.42
N ALA A 710 -18.03 -7.36 -6.79
CA ALA A 710 -18.53 -8.19 -7.90
C ALA A 710 -17.81 -7.87 -9.22
N GLY A 711 -17.56 -6.58 -9.50
CA GLY A 711 -16.80 -6.17 -10.67
C GLY A 711 -15.34 -6.63 -10.63
N CYS A 712 -14.68 -6.54 -9.47
CA CYS A 712 -13.35 -7.10 -9.27
C CYS A 712 -13.33 -8.61 -9.49
N TRP A 713 -14.38 -9.32 -9.07
CA TRP A 713 -14.48 -10.77 -9.26
C TRP A 713 -14.61 -11.17 -10.74
N ALA A 714 -15.50 -10.51 -11.49
CA ALA A 714 -15.62 -10.74 -12.93
C ALA A 714 -14.28 -10.50 -13.66
N ALA A 715 -13.58 -9.43 -13.29
CA ALA A 715 -12.28 -9.09 -13.87
C ALA A 715 -11.17 -10.08 -13.47
N ALA A 716 -11.19 -10.57 -12.24
CA ALA A 716 -10.28 -11.61 -11.77
C ALA A 716 -10.50 -12.95 -12.50
N LEU A 717 -11.75 -13.30 -12.82
CA LEU A 717 -12.07 -14.48 -13.63
C LEU A 717 -11.60 -14.31 -15.09
N ASP A 718 -11.77 -13.14 -15.70
CA ASP A 718 -11.19 -12.84 -17.02
C ASP A 718 -9.65 -12.92 -17.01
N ALA A 719 -9.03 -12.38 -15.97
CA ALA A 719 -7.59 -12.44 -15.75
C ALA A 719 -7.10 -13.89 -15.59
N ALA A 720 -7.81 -14.70 -14.79
CA ALA A 720 -7.54 -16.11 -14.61
C ALA A 720 -7.68 -16.89 -15.91
N ASN A 721 -8.72 -16.60 -16.71
CA ASN A 721 -8.89 -17.17 -18.05
C ASN A 721 -7.71 -16.82 -18.97
N TYR A 722 -7.30 -15.55 -19.02
CA TYR A 722 -6.17 -15.11 -19.84
C TYR A 722 -4.88 -15.86 -19.48
N MET A 723 -4.55 -15.93 -18.19
CA MET A 723 -3.37 -16.66 -17.72
C MET A 723 -3.47 -18.16 -18.00
N ALA A 724 -4.59 -18.80 -17.64
CA ALA A 724 -4.79 -20.24 -17.85
C ALA A 724 -4.73 -20.63 -19.33
N SER A 725 -5.25 -19.78 -20.23
CA SER A 725 -5.18 -19.99 -21.68
C SER A 725 -3.74 -20.01 -22.19
N HIS A 726 -2.92 -19.04 -21.77
CA HIS A 726 -1.51 -18.97 -22.17
C HIS A 726 -0.66 -20.06 -21.52
N LEU A 727 -1.02 -20.52 -20.32
CA LEU A 727 -0.45 -21.70 -19.67
C LEU A 727 -1.00 -23.03 -20.24
N LYS A 728 -1.92 -22.99 -21.20
CA LYS A 728 -2.55 -24.15 -21.85
C LYS A 728 -3.34 -25.06 -20.89
N ILE A 729 -3.93 -24.48 -19.85
CA ILE A 729 -4.78 -25.17 -18.86
C ILE A 729 -6.25 -25.02 -19.27
N ASN A 730 -6.59 -25.57 -20.44
CA ASN A 730 -7.84 -25.29 -21.17
C ASN A 730 -9.12 -25.51 -20.35
N LYS A 731 -9.16 -26.52 -19.46
CA LYS A 731 -10.33 -26.79 -18.61
C LYS A 731 -10.60 -25.63 -17.65
N LEU A 732 -9.56 -25.11 -16.99
CA LEU A 732 -9.69 -23.98 -16.08
C LEU A 732 -9.98 -22.70 -16.84
N ALA A 733 -9.31 -22.46 -17.97
CA ALA A 733 -9.58 -21.31 -18.83
C ALA A 733 -11.07 -21.23 -19.22
N LYS A 734 -11.65 -22.35 -19.67
CA LYS A 734 -13.08 -22.40 -20.03
C LYS A 734 -13.99 -22.19 -18.83
N GLN A 735 -13.68 -22.78 -17.68
CA GLN A 735 -14.44 -22.57 -16.45
C GLN A 735 -14.46 -21.08 -16.07
N TYR A 736 -13.28 -20.45 -15.98
CA TYR A 736 -13.15 -19.05 -15.59
C TYR A 736 -13.86 -18.11 -16.58
N SER A 737 -13.75 -18.36 -17.88
CA SER A 737 -14.48 -17.61 -18.90
C SER A 737 -16.00 -17.70 -18.73
N THR A 738 -16.53 -18.90 -18.48
CA THR A 738 -17.97 -19.11 -18.30
C THR A 738 -18.48 -18.49 -17.00
N ASP A 739 -17.70 -18.56 -15.93
CA ASP A 739 -18.09 -17.94 -14.67
C ASP A 739 -18.00 -16.40 -14.75
N ALA A 740 -17.02 -15.83 -15.45
CA ALA A 740 -16.94 -14.39 -15.68
C ALA A 740 -18.19 -13.86 -16.41
N GLU A 741 -18.64 -14.56 -17.45
CA GLU A 741 -19.87 -14.22 -18.19
C GLU A 741 -21.10 -14.24 -17.27
N LYS A 742 -21.23 -15.23 -16.37
CA LYS A 742 -22.33 -15.28 -15.40
C LYS A 742 -22.31 -14.08 -14.46
N VAL A 743 -21.16 -13.76 -13.87
CA VAL A 743 -21.03 -12.62 -12.94
C VAL A 743 -21.37 -11.30 -13.64
N LYS A 744 -20.90 -11.08 -14.87
CA LYS A 744 -21.24 -9.89 -15.67
C LYS A 744 -22.74 -9.75 -15.92
N LEU A 745 -23.42 -10.86 -16.20
CA LEU A 745 -24.87 -10.87 -16.37
C LEU A 745 -25.61 -10.53 -15.06
N ILE A 746 -25.14 -11.03 -13.91
CA ILE A 746 -25.68 -10.70 -12.59
C ILE A 746 -25.49 -9.20 -12.31
N ILE A 747 -24.28 -8.67 -12.51
CA ILE A 747 -23.95 -7.25 -12.37
C ILE A 747 -24.93 -6.38 -13.17
N ASP A 748 -25.11 -6.68 -14.46
CA ASP A 748 -25.94 -5.83 -15.31
C ASP A 748 -27.44 -5.94 -15.04
N LYS A 749 -27.91 -7.10 -14.60
CA LYS A 749 -29.33 -7.33 -14.35
C LYS A 749 -29.74 -6.92 -12.94
N ASP A 750 -29.04 -7.43 -11.92
CA ASP A 750 -29.53 -7.43 -10.55
C ASP A 750 -29.10 -6.17 -9.80
N PHE A 751 -27.90 -5.65 -10.06
CA PHE A 751 -27.44 -4.39 -9.44
C PHE A 751 -28.01 -3.14 -10.11
N TRP A 752 -28.59 -3.24 -11.32
CA TRP A 752 -29.11 -2.06 -12.01
C TRP A 752 -30.39 -1.53 -11.37
N ASN A 753 -30.35 -0.29 -10.89
CA ASN A 753 -31.51 0.41 -10.34
C ASN A 753 -32.24 1.18 -11.45
N GLN A 754 -33.34 0.61 -11.94
CA GLN A 754 -34.14 1.22 -13.00
C GLN A 754 -34.74 2.58 -12.61
N ASN A 755 -35.04 2.83 -11.33
CA ASN A 755 -35.63 4.11 -10.92
C ASN A 755 -34.58 5.22 -10.86
N GLN A 756 -33.37 4.91 -10.41
CA GLN A 756 -32.27 5.88 -10.32
C GLN A 756 -31.43 6.00 -11.59
N GLN A 757 -31.60 5.08 -12.54
CA GLN A 757 -30.76 4.98 -13.74
C GLN A 757 -29.26 4.89 -13.38
N PHE A 758 -28.95 4.12 -12.34
CA PHE A 758 -27.60 3.93 -11.76
C PHE A 758 -27.49 2.52 -11.15
N TYR A 759 -26.29 2.05 -10.81
CA TYR A 759 -26.11 0.77 -10.11
C TYR A 759 -26.25 0.93 -8.59
N ASN A 760 -26.98 0.02 -7.95
CA ASN A 760 -26.99 -0.11 -6.50
C ASN A 760 -25.56 -0.37 -5.98
N ASN A 761 -25.19 0.25 -4.85
CA ASN A 761 -23.85 0.13 -4.28
C ASN A 761 -23.49 -1.31 -3.85
N GLY A 762 -24.49 -2.09 -3.42
CA GLY A 762 -24.26 -3.45 -2.96
C GLY A 762 -25.54 -4.22 -2.70
N LYS A 763 -25.42 -5.53 -2.64
CA LYS A 763 -26.44 -6.47 -2.19
C LYS A 763 -26.26 -6.75 -0.70
N MET A 764 -27.36 -6.81 0.04
CA MET A 764 -27.42 -7.09 1.47
C MET A 764 -27.63 -8.60 1.72
N ILE A 765 -27.38 -9.05 2.94
CA ILE A 765 -27.49 -10.48 3.32
C ILE A 765 -28.91 -11.05 3.15
N ASP A 766 -29.93 -10.19 3.22
CA ASP A 766 -31.34 -10.56 3.03
C ASP A 766 -31.78 -10.52 1.55
N GLY A 767 -30.86 -10.23 0.63
CA GLY A 767 -31.10 -10.11 -0.80
C GLY A 767 -31.58 -8.73 -1.27
N SER A 768 -31.85 -7.79 -0.36
CA SER A 768 -32.16 -6.40 -0.72
C SER A 768 -30.91 -5.67 -1.23
N PHE A 769 -31.08 -4.48 -1.84
CA PHE A 769 -29.98 -3.69 -2.39
C PHE A 769 -29.84 -2.34 -1.71
N MET A 770 -28.59 -1.91 -1.48
CA MET A 770 -28.25 -0.55 -1.05
C MET A 770 -28.32 0.39 -2.26
N PRO A 771 -29.27 1.34 -2.30
CA PRO A 771 -29.58 2.09 -3.51
C PRO A 771 -28.73 3.35 -3.69
N ASP A 772 -27.68 3.55 -2.90
CA ASP A 772 -26.85 4.75 -2.98
C ASP A 772 -26.01 4.73 -4.28
N ALA A 773 -26.09 5.80 -5.08
CA ALA A 773 -25.23 5.99 -6.23
C ALA A 773 -23.83 6.41 -5.77
N THR A 774 -22.81 5.61 -6.08
CA THR A 774 -21.42 5.87 -5.68
C THR A 774 -20.49 5.94 -6.88
N VAL A 775 -19.41 6.72 -6.75
CA VAL A 775 -18.33 6.77 -7.76
C VAL A 775 -17.66 5.40 -7.96
N LEU A 776 -17.79 4.48 -7.02
CA LEU A 776 -17.23 3.12 -7.11
C LEU A 776 -17.80 2.32 -8.29
N ALA A 777 -18.94 2.73 -8.85
CA ALA A 777 -19.47 2.17 -10.08
C ALA A 777 -18.51 2.28 -11.28
N THR A 778 -17.56 3.23 -11.24
CA THR A 778 -16.53 3.42 -12.27
C THR A 778 -15.54 2.26 -12.35
N VAL A 779 -15.30 1.54 -11.25
CA VAL A 779 -14.33 0.43 -11.23
C VAL A 779 -14.80 -0.76 -12.05
N PRO A 780 -16.02 -1.32 -11.84
CA PRO A 780 -16.53 -2.37 -12.72
C PRO A 780 -16.59 -1.96 -14.20
N ILE A 781 -16.85 -0.68 -14.50
CA ILE A 781 -16.85 -0.16 -15.88
C ILE A 781 -15.44 -0.17 -16.46
N TYR A 782 -14.46 0.39 -15.75
CA TYR A 782 -13.06 0.40 -16.15
C TYR A 782 -12.52 -1.03 -16.31
N LEU A 783 -12.90 -1.98 -15.46
CA LEU A 783 -12.45 -3.37 -15.52
C LEU A 783 -13.18 -4.24 -16.58
N ASN A 784 -14.09 -3.68 -17.39
CA ASN A 784 -14.93 -4.42 -18.36
C ASN A 784 -15.89 -5.45 -17.72
N SER A 785 -16.32 -5.20 -16.49
CA SER A 785 -17.27 -6.06 -15.77
C SER A 785 -18.73 -5.69 -16.02
N VAL A 786 -18.97 -4.56 -16.70
CA VAL A 786 -20.29 -4.12 -17.18
C VAL A 786 -20.34 -4.27 -18.70
N ILE A 787 -21.38 -4.93 -19.24
CA ILE A 787 -21.50 -5.23 -20.68
C ILE A 787 -22.48 -4.29 -21.40
N ASP A 788 -23.42 -3.67 -20.70
CA ASP A 788 -24.39 -2.72 -21.28
C ASP A 788 -23.81 -1.30 -21.40
N SER A 789 -23.34 -0.95 -22.61
CA SER A 789 -22.79 0.37 -22.90
C SER A 789 -23.74 1.55 -22.66
N SER A 790 -25.06 1.32 -22.69
CA SER A 790 -26.05 2.38 -22.47
C SER A 790 -26.15 2.76 -21.00
N LYS A 791 -26.08 1.78 -20.09
CA LYS A 791 -26.06 1.99 -18.64
C LYS A 791 -24.77 2.68 -18.20
N VAL A 792 -23.66 2.21 -18.75
CA VAL A 792 -22.33 2.79 -18.56
C VAL A 792 -22.32 4.29 -18.90
N ARG A 793 -22.92 4.68 -20.04
CA ARG A 793 -23.05 6.10 -20.42
C ARG A 793 -23.84 6.90 -19.40
N LYS A 794 -24.99 6.41 -18.96
CA LYS A 794 -25.83 7.09 -17.94
C LYS A 794 -25.07 7.33 -16.63
N VAL A 795 -24.28 6.35 -16.19
CA VAL A 795 -23.43 6.47 -15.00
C VAL A 795 -22.42 7.60 -15.17
N ASN A 796 -21.62 7.58 -16.24
CA ASN A 796 -20.57 8.58 -16.43
C ASN A 796 -21.13 9.98 -16.71
N ASP A 797 -22.26 10.11 -17.42
CA ASP A 797 -22.91 11.42 -17.65
C ASP A 797 -23.37 12.06 -16.31
N ARG A 798 -23.83 11.25 -15.35
CA ARG A 798 -24.21 11.72 -14.01
C ARG A 798 -22.99 12.11 -13.17
N LEU A 799 -21.91 11.33 -13.23
CA LEU A 799 -20.66 11.59 -12.49
C LEU A 799 -19.97 12.89 -12.94
N ALA A 800 -20.09 13.25 -14.22
CA ALA A 800 -19.53 14.49 -14.76
C ALA A 800 -20.21 15.77 -14.21
N GLY A 801 -21.42 15.67 -13.66
CA GLY A 801 -22.17 16.80 -13.09
C GLY A 801 -21.66 17.29 -11.72
N ASN A 802 -22.02 18.52 -11.34
CA ASN A 802 -21.52 19.21 -10.14
C ASN A 802 -21.96 18.58 -8.81
N HIS A 803 -23.00 17.75 -8.82
CA HIS A 803 -23.39 16.98 -7.65
C HIS A 803 -22.29 16.02 -7.20
N PHE A 804 -21.59 15.38 -8.14
CA PHE A 804 -20.42 14.54 -7.89
C PHE A 804 -19.11 15.31 -8.03
N SER A 805 -18.93 16.02 -9.16
CA SER A 805 -17.66 16.59 -9.59
C SER A 805 -17.44 18.03 -9.12
N THR A 806 -16.44 18.22 -8.27
CA THR A 806 -15.96 19.52 -7.77
C THR A 806 -14.85 20.09 -8.64
N ASP A 807 -14.45 21.34 -8.37
CA ASP A 807 -13.32 21.98 -9.06
C ASP A 807 -11.94 21.38 -8.70
N TRP A 808 -11.91 20.41 -7.78
CA TRP A 808 -10.69 19.71 -7.34
C TRP A 808 -10.84 18.18 -7.30
N GLY A 809 -11.88 17.64 -7.94
CA GLY A 809 -12.06 16.18 -8.09
C GLY A 809 -13.48 15.72 -7.75
N ILE A 810 -13.67 14.41 -7.67
CA ILE A 810 -15.00 13.80 -7.55
C ILE A 810 -15.29 13.30 -6.12
N ARG A 811 -16.50 13.58 -5.63
CA ARG A 811 -17.00 13.08 -4.35
C ARG A 811 -17.37 11.60 -4.45
N MET A 812 -17.37 10.89 -3.32
CA MET A 812 -17.82 9.50 -3.30
C MET A 812 -19.31 9.33 -3.65
N ILE A 813 -20.15 10.24 -3.15
CA ILE A 813 -21.60 10.30 -3.39
C ILE A 813 -22.00 11.74 -3.70
N GLU A 814 -23.17 11.91 -4.31
CA GLU A 814 -23.73 13.23 -4.61
C GLU A 814 -23.96 14.06 -3.36
N ASP A 815 -23.70 15.36 -3.48
CA ASP A 815 -23.96 16.33 -2.42
C ASP A 815 -25.46 16.58 -2.13
N SER A 816 -26.35 15.98 -2.92
CA SER A 816 -27.80 15.93 -2.72
C SER A 816 -28.26 14.74 -1.87
N SER A 817 -27.39 13.74 -1.64
CA SER A 817 -27.72 12.59 -0.80
C SER A 817 -27.90 12.98 0.67
N SER A 818 -28.89 12.42 1.34
CA SER A 818 -29.09 12.63 2.78
C SER A 818 -27.94 12.09 3.64
N LYS A 819 -27.16 11.14 3.10
CA LYS A 819 -25.95 10.59 3.72
C LYS A 819 -24.70 11.43 3.47
N TYR A 820 -24.74 12.41 2.56
CA TYR A 820 -23.58 13.22 2.22
C TYR A 820 -23.08 14.04 3.41
N ARG A 821 -21.79 13.90 3.71
CA ARG A 821 -21.07 14.72 4.67
C ARG A 821 -19.69 15.00 4.09
N SER A 822 -19.40 16.25 3.75
CA SER A 822 -18.17 16.64 3.02
C SER A 822 -16.85 16.27 3.71
N GLY A 823 -16.90 16.07 5.03
CA GLY A 823 -15.76 15.59 5.82
C GLY A 823 -15.74 14.08 6.09
N SER A 824 -16.66 13.29 5.54
CA SER A 824 -16.77 11.85 5.81
C SER A 824 -15.99 11.02 4.78
N TYR A 825 -15.15 10.11 5.27
CA TYR A 825 -14.22 9.31 4.48
C TYR A 825 -14.92 8.54 3.36
N HIS A 826 -16.01 7.82 3.68
CA HIS A 826 -16.83 7.09 2.72
C HIS A 826 -18.21 7.73 2.44
N ALA A 827 -18.38 9.04 2.66
CA ALA A 827 -19.68 9.69 2.39
C ALA A 827 -19.58 11.17 2.00
N GLY A 828 -18.42 11.65 1.56
CA GLY A 828 -18.38 13.00 0.97
C GLY A 828 -17.00 13.63 0.78
N MET A 829 -15.93 13.03 1.28
CA MET A 829 -14.58 13.45 0.86
C MET A 829 -14.37 13.20 -0.64
N VAL A 830 -13.50 14.00 -1.24
CA VAL A 830 -12.95 13.83 -2.60
C VAL A 830 -11.64 13.08 -2.47
N TRP A 831 -11.50 11.97 -3.18
CA TRP A 831 -10.26 11.19 -3.19
C TRP A 831 -9.68 11.25 -4.60
N PRO A 832 -8.39 11.57 -4.76
CA PRO A 832 -7.74 11.44 -6.05
C PRO A 832 -7.86 10.05 -6.67
N LEU A 833 -8.03 8.98 -5.87
CA LEU A 833 -8.33 7.64 -6.34
C LEU A 833 -9.61 7.59 -7.15
N TYR A 834 -10.67 8.16 -6.59
CA TYR A 834 -11.98 8.21 -7.23
C TYR A 834 -11.93 9.07 -8.49
N GLY A 835 -11.16 10.16 -8.47
CA GLY A 835 -10.90 10.97 -9.66
C GLY A 835 -10.20 10.17 -10.77
N GLY A 836 -9.24 9.32 -10.40
CA GLY A 836 -8.55 8.45 -11.36
C GLY A 836 -9.45 7.36 -11.94
N TRP A 837 -10.22 6.67 -11.09
CA TRP A 837 -11.18 5.66 -11.56
C TRP A 837 -12.29 6.26 -12.42
N ALA A 838 -12.81 7.43 -12.05
CA ALA A 838 -13.76 8.19 -12.87
C ALA A 838 -13.14 8.53 -14.23
N ALA A 839 -11.93 9.09 -14.26
CA ALA A 839 -11.25 9.41 -15.51
C ALA A 839 -11.05 8.18 -16.41
N LEU A 840 -10.60 7.06 -15.84
CA LEU A 840 -10.43 5.80 -16.58
C LEU A 840 -11.75 5.30 -17.18
N SER A 841 -12.83 5.32 -16.40
CA SER A 841 -14.19 4.99 -16.87
C SER A 841 -14.64 5.94 -17.98
N GLU A 842 -14.47 7.24 -17.81
CA GLU A 842 -14.93 8.27 -18.74
C GLU A 842 -14.20 8.23 -20.08
N PHE A 843 -12.88 8.04 -20.10
CA PHE A 843 -12.13 7.86 -21.35
C PHE A 843 -12.55 6.60 -22.12
N LYS A 844 -12.88 5.53 -21.39
CA LYS A 844 -13.32 4.27 -21.96
C LYS A 844 -14.68 4.40 -22.66
N THR A 845 -15.53 5.31 -22.20
CA THR A 845 -16.91 5.49 -22.72
C THR A 845 -17.03 6.65 -23.69
N GLY A 846 -15.95 7.41 -23.87
CA GLY A 846 -15.91 8.56 -24.76
C GLY A 846 -16.34 9.88 -24.12
N ASN A 847 -16.43 9.95 -22.79
CA ASN A 847 -16.65 11.17 -21.99
C ASN A 847 -15.29 11.82 -21.66
N ASN A 848 -14.46 12.00 -22.68
CA ASN A 848 -13.05 12.35 -22.56
C ASN A 848 -12.80 13.72 -21.91
N LYS A 849 -13.73 14.68 -22.05
CA LYS A 849 -13.57 16.00 -21.44
C LYS A 849 -13.62 15.92 -19.91
N ALA A 850 -14.58 15.16 -19.37
CA ALA A 850 -14.66 14.89 -17.94
C ALA A 850 -13.42 14.12 -17.47
N GLY A 851 -12.99 13.11 -18.24
CA GLY A 851 -11.80 12.33 -17.87
C GLY A 851 -10.53 13.16 -17.83
N PHE A 852 -10.36 14.10 -18.77
CA PHE A 852 -9.24 15.04 -18.74
C PHE A 852 -9.36 16.04 -17.58
N GLN A 853 -10.57 16.51 -17.29
CA GLN A 853 -10.82 17.39 -16.13
C GLN A 853 -10.41 16.70 -14.82
N HIS A 854 -10.81 15.45 -14.59
CA HIS A 854 -10.45 14.71 -13.37
C HIS A 854 -8.96 14.39 -13.28
N ILE A 855 -8.27 14.12 -14.40
CA ILE A 855 -6.79 14.06 -14.42
C ILE A 855 -6.22 15.38 -13.88
N MET A 856 -6.67 16.51 -14.41
CA MET A 856 -6.15 17.82 -14.03
C MET A 856 -6.51 18.18 -12.59
N ASN A 857 -7.68 17.78 -12.10
CA ASN A 857 -8.07 17.98 -10.70
C ASN A 857 -7.10 17.29 -9.74
N ASN A 858 -6.75 16.03 -10.00
CA ASN A 858 -5.76 15.30 -9.20
C ASN A 858 -4.37 15.92 -9.33
N LEU A 859 -3.96 16.17 -10.59
CA LEU A 859 -2.63 16.64 -10.91
C LEU A 859 -2.33 17.98 -10.24
N LEU A 860 -3.25 18.95 -10.28
CA LEU A 860 -2.99 20.31 -9.78
C LEU A 860 -2.79 20.40 -8.26
N VAL A 861 -3.05 19.33 -7.50
CA VAL A 861 -2.82 19.27 -6.05
C VAL A 861 -1.34 19.45 -5.70
N TYR A 862 -0.39 19.03 -6.55
CA TYR A 862 1.06 19.14 -6.28
C TYR A 862 1.53 20.55 -5.91
N ARG A 863 0.73 21.57 -6.25
CA ARG A 863 1.04 22.98 -6.03
C ARG A 863 0.76 23.45 -4.60
N ASN A 864 0.01 22.68 -3.82
CA ASN A 864 -0.52 23.09 -2.52
C ASN A 864 -0.14 22.07 -1.43
N TRP A 865 0.02 22.54 -0.19
CA TRP A 865 0.33 21.73 0.99
C TRP A 865 1.61 20.89 0.86
N GLY A 866 1.50 19.57 0.72
CA GLY A 866 2.63 18.68 0.42
C GLY A 866 3.19 18.98 -0.98
N LEU A 867 4.07 19.96 -1.09
CA LEU A 867 4.57 20.42 -2.39
C LEU A 867 5.20 19.29 -3.20
N GLY A 868 4.76 19.18 -4.45
CA GLY A 868 5.16 18.10 -5.35
C GLY A 868 4.41 16.80 -5.13
N SER A 869 3.43 16.73 -4.24
CA SER A 869 2.66 15.52 -3.89
C SER A 869 1.15 15.73 -4.04
N VAL A 870 0.41 14.64 -4.19
CA VAL A 870 -1.05 14.63 -4.25
C VAL A 870 -1.58 14.12 -2.90
N GLU A 871 -2.42 14.94 -2.26
CA GLU A 871 -3.02 14.64 -0.96
C GLU A 871 -3.80 13.31 -0.96
N GLU A 872 -3.93 12.68 0.21
CA GLU A 872 -4.75 11.49 0.38
C GLU A 872 -6.21 11.79 0.06
N THR A 873 -6.85 12.66 0.83
CA THR A 873 -8.23 13.07 0.58
C THR A 873 -8.39 14.57 0.78
N LEU A 874 -9.37 15.12 0.07
CA LEU A 874 -9.80 16.51 0.15
C LEU A 874 -11.23 16.56 0.67
N ASN A 875 -11.61 17.69 1.27
CA ASN A 875 -12.99 17.92 1.67
C ASN A 875 -13.90 18.10 0.43
N GLY A 876 -15.14 17.63 0.52
CA GLY A 876 -16.09 17.67 -0.61
C GLY A 876 -16.72 19.04 -0.90
N ASP A 877 -16.70 19.99 0.04
CA ASP A 877 -17.32 21.32 -0.13
C ASP A 877 -16.29 22.43 -0.24
N GLN A 878 -15.10 22.21 0.30
CA GLN A 878 -14.03 23.19 0.39
C GLN A 878 -12.69 22.58 -0.04
N TYR A 879 -11.88 23.30 -0.82
CA TYR A 879 -10.56 22.83 -1.23
C TYR A 879 -9.55 22.88 -0.06
N LYS A 880 -9.48 21.78 0.69
CA LYS A 880 -8.54 21.56 1.80
C LYS A 880 -8.28 20.07 2.03
N PRO A 881 -7.12 19.67 2.59
CA PRO A 881 -6.85 18.29 2.97
C PRO A 881 -7.78 17.85 4.09
N ASN A 882 -8.17 16.58 4.05
CA ASN A 882 -9.07 15.99 5.03
C ASN A 882 -8.69 14.54 5.38
N GLY A 883 -7.53 14.07 4.89
CA GLY A 883 -7.00 12.73 5.11
C GLY A 883 -6.14 12.60 6.37
N VAL A 884 -5.74 11.37 6.66
CA VAL A 884 -4.79 11.01 7.71
C VAL A 884 -3.35 11.25 7.25
N CYS A 885 -3.04 10.87 6.01
CA CYS A 885 -1.76 11.06 5.35
C CYS A 885 -1.75 12.36 4.54
N SER A 886 -0.57 12.96 4.40
CA SER A 886 -0.38 14.13 3.52
C SER A 886 -0.15 13.76 2.05
N GLN A 887 0.09 12.48 1.78
CA GLN A 887 0.17 11.91 0.44
C GLN A 887 -0.07 10.40 0.52
N GLN A 888 -0.63 9.83 -0.54
CA GLN A 888 -0.81 8.40 -0.71
C GLN A 888 -0.36 7.93 -2.09
N CYS A 889 0.19 6.72 -2.17
CA CYS A 889 0.74 6.15 -3.39
C CYS A 889 -0.32 6.10 -4.50
N TRP A 890 -1.52 5.67 -4.15
CA TRP A 890 -2.62 5.63 -5.11
C TRP A 890 -2.98 7.02 -5.63
N SER A 891 -2.86 8.08 -4.83
CA SER A 891 -3.18 9.45 -5.24
C SER A 891 -2.26 9.89 -6.39
N GLU A 892 -0.96 9.59 -6.25
CA GLU A 892 0.04 9.87 -7.28
C GLU A 892 -0.22 9.03 -8.54
N THR A 893 -0.43 7.73 -8.37
CA THR A 893 -0.64 6.83 -9.52
C THR A 893 -1.92 7.12 -10.28
N MET A 894 -2.92 7.73 -9.63
CA MET A 894 -4.19 8.12 -10.25
C MET A 894 -4.13 9.46 -10.97
N VAL A 895 -2.93 10.03 -11.10
CA VAL A 895 -2.56 10.97 -12.18
C VAL A 895 -1.98 10.21 -13.38
N LEU A 896 -1.13 9.22 -13.11
CA LEU A 896 -0.36 8.48 -14.13
C LEU A 896 -1.25 7.53 -14.94
N GLN A 897 -2.00 6.64 -14.27
CA GLN A 897 -2.76 5.59 -14.94
C GLN A 897 -3.83 6.16 -15.88
N PRO A 898 -4.65 7.14 -15.49
CA PRO A 898 -5.64 7.69 -16.43
C PRO A 898 -4.98 8.46 -17.59
N ALA A 899 -3.81 9.08 -17.40
CA ALA A 899 -3.08 9.68 -18.51
C ALA A 899 -2.56 8.63 -19.52
N ILE A 900 -2.16 7.46 -19.04
CA ILE A 900 -1.57 6.39 -19.86
C ILE A 900 -2.66 5.50 -20.48
N GLU A 901 -3.53 4.91 -19.67
CA GLU A 901 -4.53 3.94 -20.12
C GLU A 901 -5.83 4.62 -20.59
N GLY A 902 -6.14 5.82 -20.07
CA GLY A 902 -7.32 6.59 -20.46
C GLY A 902 -7.05 7.55 -21.62
N MET A 903 -6.24 8.58 -21.38
CA MET A 903 -5.98 9.67 -22.33
C MET A 903 -5.17 9.20 -23.54
N LEU A 904 -4.06 8.48 -23.33
CA LEU A 904 -3.32 7.84 -24.43
C LEU A 904 -4.04 6.57 -24.95
N GLY A 905 -4.87 5.94 -24.12
CA GLY A 905 -5.61 4.74 -24.49
C GLY A 905 -4.72 3.51 -24.64
N LEU A 906 -3.63 3.43 -23.86
CA LEU A 906 -2.66 2.32 -23.94
C LEU A 906 -3.29 1.02 -23.43
N TYR A 907 -3.32 0.00 -24.29
CA TYR A 907 -3.66 -1.37 -23.91
C TYR A 907 -2.76 -2.35 -24.67
N PRO A 908 -1.61 -2.74 -24.10
CA PRO A 908 -0.66 -3.64 -24.74
C PRO A 908 -1.02 -5.10 -24.46
N ASP A 909 -0.51 -6.00 -25.30
CA ASP A 909 -0.50 -7.44 -25.07
C ASP A 909 0.81 -8.02 -25.62
N ALA A 910 1.77 -8.17 -24.72
CA ALA A 910 3.10 -8.70 -25.02
C ALA A 910 3.05 -10.15 -25.52
N MET A 911 2.05 -10.94 -25.08
CA MET A 911 1.89 -12.33 -25.50
C MET A 911 1.51 -12.44 -26.99
N THR A 912 0.82 -11.43 -27.52
CA THR A 912 0.44 -11.35 -28.94
C THR A 912 1.25 -10.33 -29.74
N ASN A 913 2.26 -9.70 -29.12
CA ASN A 913 3.07 -8.62 -29.69
C ASN A 913 2.22 -7.48 -30.30
N THR A 914 1.14 -7.10 -29.62
CA THR A 914 0.16 -6.11 -30.10
C THR A 914 0.02 -4.96 -29.10
N ILE A 915 0.23 -3.72 -29.56
CA ILE A 915 -0.11 -2.51 -28.80
C ILE A 915 -1.41 -1.94 -29.35
N SER A 916 -2.36 -1.62 -28.46
CA SER A 916 -3.51 -0.79 -28.81
C SER A 916 -3.31 0.61 -28.25
N LEU A 917 -3.56 1.64 -29.07
CA LEU A 917 -3.58 3.05 -28.66
C LEU A 917 -4.91 3.68 -29.09
N SER A 918 -5.49 4.51 -28.23
CA SER A 918 -6.75 5.22 -28.48
C SER A 918 -6.63 6.70 -28.06
N PRO A 919 -5.67 7.45 -28.63
CA PRO A 919 -5.27 8.73 -28.07
C PRO A 919 -6.38 9.79 -28.19
N TYR A 920 -6.62 10.47 -27.08
CA TYR A 920 -7.36 11.71 -26.96
C TYR A 920 -6.46 12.76 -26.31
N PHE A 921 -6.22 13.86 -27.01
CA PHE A 921 -5.56 15.04 -26.43
C PHE A 921 -6.47 16.24 -26.67
N PRO A 922 -6.58 17.21 -25.72
CA PRO A 922 -7.38 18.42 -25.91
C PRO A 922 -7.18 19.04 -27.29
N TRP A 923 -8.27 19.44 -27.95
CA TRP A 923 -8.26 19.74 -29.39
C TRP A 923 -7.40 20.96 -29.78
N ASP A 924 -7.17 21.85 -28.82
CA ASP A 924 -6.27 23.00 -28.93
C ASP A 924 -4.78 22.64 -28.83
N TRP A 925 -4.44 21.44 -28.36
CA TRP A 925 -3.07 20.96 -28.37
C TRP A 925 -2.63 20.62 -29.80
N LYS A 926 -1.78 21.50 -30.36
CA LYS A 926 -1.22 21.35 -31.72
C LYS A 926 -0.19 20.22 -31.81
N PHE A 927 0.39 19.81 -30.69
CA PHE A 927 1.29 18.66 -30.61
C PHE A 927 1.12 17.91 -29.30
N ALA A 928 1.54 16.66 -29.27
CA ALA A 928 1.81 15.91 -28.04
C ALA A 928 2.87 14.85 -28.35
N THR A 929 3.91 14.77 -27.53
CA THR A 929 4.92 13.71 -27.64
C THR A 929 4.81 12.79 -26.44
N VAL A 930 4.69 11.49 -26.71
CA VAL A 930 4.73 10.43 -25.71
C VAL A 930 5.95 9.58 -25.98
N ARG A 931 6.82 9.42 -24.97
CA ARG A 931 8.04 8.63 -25.08
C ARG A 931 7.96 7.41 -24.19
N ASN A 932 8.75 6.38 -24.51
CA ASN A 932 8.90 5.16 -23.72
C ASN A 932 7.60 4.39 -23.47
N ILE A 933 6.74 4.26 -24.49
CA ILE A 933 5.58 3.35 -24.41
C ILE A 933 6.10 1.92 -24.47
N LYS A 934 6.03 1.17 -23.37
CA LYS A 934 6.62 -0.17 -23.25
C LYS A 934 5.59 -1.29 -23.40
N MET A 935 6.02 -2.39 -24.03
CA MET A 935 5.33 -3.68 -24.06
C MET A 935 6.39 -4.80 -24.14
N GLY A 936 6.59 -5.52 -23.05
CA GLY A 936 7.68 -6.46 -22.89
C GLY A 936 9.02 -5.80 -23.23
N ASN A 937 9.73 -6.34 -24.23
CA ASN A 937 11.00 -5.77 -24.69
C ASN A 937 10.86 -4.69 -25.79
N ARG A 938 9.62 -4.32 -26.16
CA ARG A 938 9.34 -3.28 -27.15
C ARG A 938 9.21 -1.92 -26.48
N VAL A 939 9.78 -0.91 -27.15
CA VAL A 939 9.66 0.49 -26.76
C VAL A 939 9.22 1.27 -28.00
N LEU A 940 8.15 2.05 -27.84
CA LEU A 940 7.53 2.87 -28.87
C LEU A 940 7.48 4.32 -28.40
N ASP A 941 7.90 5.24 -29.27
CA ASP A 941 7.66 6.67 -29.11
C ASP A 941 6.58 7.12 -30.11
N MET A 942 5.76 8.09 -29.72
CA MET A 942 4.70 8.67 -30.55
C MET A 942 4.77 10.19 -30.49
N HIS A 943 4.78 10.85 -31.64
CA HIS A 943 4.64 12.30 -31.77
C HIS A 943 3.40 12.63 -32.61
N LEU A 944 2.43 13.28 -31.99
CA LEU A 944 1.24 13.84 -32.63
C LEU A 944 1.54 15.27 -33.08
N GLN A 945 1.13 15.61 -34.31
CA GLN A 945 1.04 16.98 -34.80
C GLN A 945 -0.32 17.22 -35.47
N ARG A 946 -0.98 18.33 -35.12
CA ARG A 946 -2.28 18.73 -35.67
C ARG A 946 -2.17 20.01 -36.48
N ALA A 947 -2.72 19.97 -37.68
CA ALA A 947 -2.97 21.10 -38.57
C ALA A 947 -4.48 21.19 -38.88
N LEU A 948 -4.89 22.23 -39.63
CA LEU A 948 -6.31 22.49 -39.92
C LEU A 948 -7.01 21.31 -40.60
N ASN A 949 -6.38 20.74 -41.63
CA ASN A 949 -6.97 19.69 -42.48
C ASN A 949 -6.19 18.36 -42.39
N ASN A 950 -5.32 18.23 -41.39
CA ASN A 950 -4.46 17.07 -41.24
C ASN A 950 -4.10 16.82 -39.78
N THR A 951 -4.16 15.56 -39.37
CA THR A 951 -3.59 15.08 -38.10
C THR A 951 -2.59 13.98 -38.41
N SER A 952 -1.34 14.15 -37.98
CA SER A 952 -0.28 13.18 -38.22
C SER A 952 0.31 12.62 -36.93
N TYR A 953 0.72 11.35 -36.98
CA TYR A 953 1.43 10.66 -35.91
C TYR A 953 2.73 10.08 -36.48
N SER A 954 3.86 10.47 -35.89
CA SER A 954 5.15 9.82 -36.12
C SER A 954 5.41 8.84 -34.99
N LEU A 955 5.51 7.56 -35.31
CA LEU A 955 5.79 6.48 -34.37
C LEU A 955 7.19 5.91 -34.61
N SER A 956 7.96 5.64 -33.56
CA SER A 956 9.29 5.02 -33.66
C SER A 956 9.38 3.84 -32.70
N SER A 957 9.70 2.65 -33.22
CA SER A 957 9.82 1.43 -32.40
C SER A 957 11.22 0.82 -32.47
N ASN A 958 11.68 0.26 -31.35
CA ASN A 958 12.93 -0.50 -31.27
C ASN A 958 12.85 -1.88 -31.97
N GLY A 959 11.64 -2.35 -32.33
CA GLY A 959 11.42 -3.62 -33.00
C GLY A 959 10.00 -3.77 -33.56
N PRO A 960 9.73 -4.79 -34.37
CA PRO A 960 8.44 -4.97 -35.02
C PRO A 960 7.33 -5.29 -34.01
N LEU A 961 6.16 -4.68 -34.20
CA LEU A 961 4.94 -4.91 -33.41
C LEU A 961 3.67 -4.65 -34.22
N ASN A 962 2.56 -5.24 -33.79
CA ASN A 962 1.23 -4.95 -34.34
C ASN A 962 0.63 -3.75 -33.60
N LEU A 963 0.01 -2.82 -34.32
CA LEU A 963 -0.67 -1.66 -33.76
C LEU A 963 -2.16 -1.69 -34.10
N ASN A 964 -3.00 -1.71 -33.07
CA ASN A 964 -4.41 -1.35 -33.18
C ASN A 964 -4.54 0.15 -32.86
N PHE A 965 -4.80 0.99 -33.86
CA PHE A 965 -4.80 2.44 -33.70
C PHE A 965 -6.23 3.00 -33.76
N ASN A 966 -6.62 3.73 -32.73
CA ASN A 966 -7.98 4.21 -32.50
C ASN A 966 -8.05 5.72 -32.14
N PRO A 967 -7.39 6.64 -32.87
CA PRO A 967 -7.36 8.05 -32.50
C PRO A 967 -8.77 8.66 -32.48
N LYS A 968 -9.01 9.51 -31.48
CA LYS A 968 -10.27 10.25 -31.34
C LYS A 968 -10.16 11.60 -32.07
N LEU A 969 -11.24 12.01 -32.73
CA LEU A 969 -11.36 13.26 -33.49
C LEU A 969 -12.69 13.98 -33.13
N PRO A 970 -12.78 15.31 -33.27
CA PRO A 970 -13.98 16.09 -32.90
C PRO A 970 -15.26 15.64 -33.62
N LEU A 971 -16.43 15.99 -33.07
CA LEU A 971 -17.73 15.73 -33.69
C LEU A 971 -17.81 16.35 -35.09
N GLY A 972 -18.44 15.64 -36.03
CA GLY A 972 -18.62 16.12 -37.40
C GLY A 972 -17.37 16.14 -38.28
N THR A 973 -16.23 15.64 -37.77
CA THR A 973 -15.01 15.47 -38.58
C THR A 973 -15.29 14.54 -39.76
N LYS A 974 -14.90 14.97 -40.98
CA LYS A 974 -15.01 14.17 -42.19
C LYS A 974 -13.63 13.67 -42.62
N ILE A 975 -13.44 12.35 -42.57
CA ILE A 975 -12.17 11.73 -42.99
C ILE A 975 -12.11 11.69 -44.51
N LYS A 976 -11.05 12.27 -45.09
CA LYS A 976 -10.78 12.23 -46.53
C LYS A 976 -9.89 11.05 -46.88
N LYS A 977 -8.82 10.86 -46.11
CA LYS A 977 -7.80 9.86 -46.40
C LYS A 977 -7.05 9.48 -45.13
N VAL A 978 -6.70 8.20 -45.02
CA VAL A 978 -5.77 7.71 -44.00
C VAL A 978 -4.60 7.04 -44.71
N LEU A 979 -3.40 7.48 -44.40
CA LEU A 979 -2.15 7.00 -44.97
C LEU A 979 -1.26 6.42 -43.88
N VAL A 980 -0.71 5.22 -44.09
CA VAL A 980 0.39 4.68 -43.29
C VAL A 980 1.61 4.56 -44.20
N ASN A 981 2.68 5.28 -43.87
CA ASN A 981 3.89 5.39 -44.69
C ASN A 981 3.59 5.77 -46.16
N GLY A 982 2.63 6.69 -46.34
CA GLY A 982 2.18 7.15 -47.66
C GLY A 982 1.20 6.22 -48.38
N MET A 983 0.93 5.01 -47.86
CA MET A 983 0.01 4.05 -48.46
C MET A 983 -1.40 4.17 -47.88
N ALA A 984 -2.41 4.17 -48.75
CA ALA A 984 -3.81 4.23 -48.33
C ALA A 984 -4.17 3.05 -47.43
N THR A 985 -4.84 3.31 -46.31
CA THR A 985 -5.16 2.31 -45.29
C THR A 985 -6.66 2.29 -45.05
N ASN A 986 -7.24 1.10 -44.99
CA ASN A 986 -8.67 0.92 -44.68
C ASN A 986 -8.92 1.23 -43.19
N TYR A 987 -10.04 1.87 -42.91
CA TYR A 987 -10.44 2.28 -41.57
C TYR A 987 -11.95 2.16 -41.40
N THR A 988 -12.38 2.08 -40.14
CA THR A 988 -13.78 2.22 -39.75
C THR A 988 -13.94 3.46 -38.86
N ILE A 989 -15.11 4.09 -38.92
CA ILE A 989 -15.46 5.23 -38.07
C ILE A 989 -16.53 4.77 -37.09
N VAL A 990 -16.27 4.97 -35.80
CA VAL A 990 -17.23 4.73 -34.73
C VAL A 990 -17.61 6.07 -34.11
N ASN A 991 -18.91 6.37 -34.04
CA ASN A 991 -19.40 7.59 -33.38
C ASN A 991 -19.48 7.36 -31.87
N ASN A 992 -18.97 8.32 -31.10
CA ASN A 992 -19.01 8.33 -29.63
C ASN A 992 -19.74 9.58 -29.12
N ALA A 993 -19.82 9.73 -27.79
CA ALA A 993 -20.46 10.86 -27.14
C ALA A 993 -19.89 12.22 -27.58
N GLU A 994 -18.56 12.34 -27.62
CA GLU A 994 -17.86 13.62 -27.81
C GLU A 994 -17.05 13.69 -29.12
N GLY A 995 -17.27 12.77 -30.05
CA GLY A 995 -16.48 12.73 -31.28
C GLY A 995 -16.60 11.43 -32.06
N ILE A 996 -15.66 11.25 -32.99
CA ILE A 996 -15.50 10.00 -33.74
C ILE A 996 -14.20 9.30 -33.34
N THR A 997 -14.23 7.97 -33.30
CA THR A 997 -13.02 7.13 -33.21
C THR A 997 -12.75 6.53 -34.58
N LEU A 998 -11.56 6.79 -35.10
CA LEU A 998 -11.07 6.19 -36.33
C LEU A 998 -10.32 4.90 -35.98
N GLN A 999 -10.80 3.73 -36.40
CA GLN A 999 -10.20 2.43 -36.05
C GLN A 999 -9.53 1.79 -37.27
N PHE A 1000 -8.28 1.37 -37.12
CA PHE A 1000 -7.59 0.55 -38.11
C PHE A 1000 -6.43 -0.22 -37.47
N LYS A 1001 -5.93 -1.23 -38.18
CA LYS A 1001 -4.80 -2.04 -37.77
C LYS A 1001 -3.63 -1.83 -38.72
N THR A 1002 -2.42 -1.80 -38.19
CA THR A 1002 -1.21 -1.72 -39.00
C THR A 1002 -0.03 -2.35 -38.28
N ASN A 1003 1.08 -2.57 -39.00
CA ASN A 1003 2.32 -3.07 -38.44
C ASN A 1003 3.32 -1.94 -38.33
N ILE A 1004 3.99 -1.85 -37.18
CA ILE A 1004 5.10 -0.94 -36.97
C ILE A 1004 6.38 -1.74 -37.14
N GLY A 1005 7.22 -1.35 -38.10
CA GLY A 1005 8.53 -1.95 -38.33
C GLY A 1005 9.58 -1.43 -37.35
N LYS A 1006 10.84 -1.80 -37.57
CA LYS A 1006 11.97 -1.17 -36.88
C LYS A 1006 12.21 0.22 -37.48
N GLY A 1007 12.16 1.27 -36.66
CA GLY A 1007 12.32 2.66 -37.10
C GLY A 1007 11.01 3.43 -37.19
N LYS A 1008 10.97 4.46 -38.04
CA LYS A 1008 9.88 5.45 -38.10
C LYS A 1008 8.72 4.97 -38.99
N THR A 1009 7.51 4.99 -38.44
CA THR A 1009 6.24 4.88 -39.17
C THR A 1009 5.51 6.22 -39.08
N VAL A 1010 4.95 6.69 -40.19
CA VAL A 1010 4.13 7.92 -40.23
C VAL A 1010 2.70 7.56 -40.57
N ILE A 1011 1.78 7.94 -39.71
CA ILE A 1011 0.33 7.89 -39.94
C ILE A 1011 -0.13 9.31 -40.25
N SER A 1012 -0.82 9.50 -41.36
CA SER A 1012 -1.41 10.79 -41.74
C SER A 1012 -2.92 10.63 -41.95
N ILE A 1013 -3.70 11.46 -41.29
CA ILE A 1013 -5.16 11.50 -41.39
C ILE A 1013 -5.52 12.85 -41.99
N ASP A 1014 -5.90 12.84 -43.26
CA ASP A 1014 -6.44 14.03 -43.93
C ASP A 1014 -7.93 14.12 -43.60
N HIS A 1015 -8.35 15.25 -43.06
CA HIS A 1015 -9.71 15.47 -42.60
C HIS A 1015 -10.14 16.92 -42.84
N GLU A 1016 -11.45 17.16 -42.73
CA GLU A 1016 -12.03 18.51 -42.74
C GLU A 1016 -13.19 18.58 -41.75
N ALA A 1017 -13.65 19.80 -41.47
CA ALA A 1017 -14.69 20.08 -40.48
C ALA A 1017 -14.29 19.56 -39.08
N GLY A 1018 -15.22 19.60 -38.14
CA GLY A 1018 -14.99 19.21 -36.76
C GLY A 1018 -15.38 20.32 -35.79
N ILE A 1019 -16.00 19.90 -34.70
CA ILE A 1019 -16.38 20.78 -33.62
C ILE A 1019 -16.35 20.02 -32.29
N GLY A 1020 -15.94 20.70 -31.23
CA GLY A 1020 -16.07 20.18 -29.89
C GLY A 1020 -15.67 21.20 -28.84
N ALA A 1021 -16.37 21.18 -27.71
CA ALA A 1021 -15.95 21.98 -26.57
C ALA A 1021 -14.60 21.49 -26.01
N LEU A 1022 -13.82 22.39 -25.43
CA LEU A 1022 -12.61 22.05 -24.70
C LEU A 1022 -12.94 21.74 -23.24
N PRO A 1023 -12.18 20.85 -22.57
CA PRO A 1023 -12.34 20.61 -21.14
C PRO A 1023 -12.24 21.90 -20.31
N ILE A 1024 -13.09 22.04 -19.29
CA ILE A 1024 -13.03 23.17 -18.35
C ILE A 1024 -12.14 22.75 -17.18
N VAL A 1025 -10.96 23.36 -17.08
CA VAL A 1025 -10.03 23.14 -15.97
C VAL A 1025 -9.98 24.40 -15.11
N VAL A 1026 -10.34 24.24 -13.83
CA VAL A 1026 -10.27 25.30 -12.81
C VAL A 1026 -8.98 25.11 -12.01
N LEU A 1027 -8.34 26.22 -11.64
CA LEU A 1027 -7.18 26.21 -10.73
C LEU A 1027 -7.63 26.68 -9.34
N PRO A 1028 -8.07 25.76 -8.46
CA PRO A 1028 -8.58 26.13 -7.14
C PRO A 1028 -7.48 26.66 -6.23
N GLN A 1029 -7.83 27.57 -5.33
CA GLN A 1029 -7.00 28.08 -4.25
C GLN A 1029 -7.45 27.49 -2.90
N PRO A 1030 -6.52 27.27 -1.95
CA PRO A 1030 -6.87 26.72 -0.64
C PRO A 1030 -8.04 27.49 0.01
N SER A 1031 -9.04 26.74 0.50
CA SER A 1031 -10.30 27.24 1.07
C SER A 1031 -11.40 27.64 0.07
N ASP A 1032 -11.16 27.56 -1.24
CA ASP A 1032 -12.18 27.78 -2.26
C ASP A 1032 -13.38 26.83 -2.09
N ILE A 1033 -14.55 27.31 -2.50
CA ILE A 1033 -15.77 26.51 -2.64
C ILE A 1033 -15.95 26.22 -4.13
N SER A 1034 -16.34 24.98 -4.46
CA SER A 1034 -16.53 24.56 -5.86
C SER A 1034 -17.62 25.39 -6.52
N HIS A 1035 -17.31 26.07 -7.62
CA HIS A 1035 -18.24 26.95 -8.34
C HIS A 1035 -18.12 26.83 -9.85
N GLY A 1036 -17.16 26.08 -10.39
CA GLY A 1036 -16.94 25.94 -11.82
C GLY A 1036 -18.11 25.32 -12.58
N ALA A 1037 -18.19 25.63 -13.88
CA ALA A 1037 -19.15 25.01 -14.79
C ALA A 1037 -18.68 23.63 -15.26
N ARG A 1038 -19.62 22.81 -15.74
CA ARG A 1038 -19.38 21.47 -16.32
C ARG A 1038 -20.07 21.36 -17.67
N ILE A 1039 -19.39 20.76 -18.64
CA ILE A 1039 -20.00 20.41 -19.93
C ILE A 1039 -20.55 18.99 -19.79
N LEU A 1040 -21.86 18.84 -19.66
CA LEU A 1040 -22.50 17.56 -19.42
C LEU A 1040 -22.63 16.73 -20.70
N SER A 1041 -22.94 17.40 -21.81
CA SER A 1041 -23.08 16.72 -23.11
C SER A 1041 -22.91 17.70 -24.27
N GLU A 1042 -22.60 17.14 -25.43
CA GLU A 1042 -22.57 17.85 -26.70
C GLU A 1042 -23.17 16.98 -27.81
N VAL A 1043 -23.88 17.61 -28.74
CA VAL A 1043 -24.50 16.96 -29.89
C VAL A 1043 -24.34 17.85 -31.11
N LEU A 1044 -24.01 17.25 -32.24
CA LEU A 1044 -24.01 17.94 -33.53
C LEU A 1044 -25.19 17.45 -34.38
N GLU A 1045 -26.12 18.37 -34.65
CA GLU A 1045 -27.21 18.21 -35.62
C GLU A 1045 -26.86 18.91 -36.93
N VAL A 1046 -27.74 18.82 -37.93
CA VAL A 1046 -27.54 19.47 -39.24
C VAL A 1046 -27.40 20.99 -39.07
N ASN A 1047 -26.18 21.51 -39.28
CA ASN A 1047 -25.79 22.92 -39.15
C ASN A 1047 -25.98 23.53 -37.74
N GLN A 1048 -26.23 22.73 -36.71
CA GLN A 1048 -26.42 23.22 -35.34
C GLN A 1048 -25.66 22.35 -34.33
N TYR A 1049 -24.77 22.98 -33.57
CA TYR A 1049 -24.12 22.38 -32.41
C TYR A 1049 -24.90 22.73 -31.14
N LYS A 1050 -25.09 21.72 -30.28
CA LYS A 1050 -25.75 21.86 -28.98
C LYS A 1050 -24.80 21.42 -27.88
N ALA A 1051 -24.72 22.18 -26.80
CA ALA A 1051 -24.05 21.76 -25.57
C ALA A 1051 -24.93 22.02 -24.37
N ILE A 1052 -24.95 21.08 -23.41
CA ILE A 1052 -25.57 21.28 -22.10
C ILE A 1052 -24.45 21.60 -21.12
N ILE A 1053 -24.51 22.79 -20.53
CA ILE A 1053 -23.56 23.25 -19.52
C ILE A 1053 -24.28 23.45 -18.20
N GLU A 1054 -23.73 22.90 -17.12
CA GLU A 1054 -24.24 23.05 -15.77
C GLU A 1054 -23.36 23.99 -14.96
N GLY A 1055 -23.98 24.83 -14.14
CA GLY A 1055 -23.28 25.75 -13.24
C GLY A 1055 -24.13 26.13 -12.03
N ARG A 1056 -23.54 26.89 -11.11
CA ARG A 1056 -24.27 27.43 -9.96
C ARG A 1056 -25.20 28.56 -10.40
N PRO A 1057 -26.42 28.67 -9.84
CA PRO A 1057 -27.27 29.81 -10.10
C PRO A 1057 -26.61 31.13 -9.71
N GLY A 1058 -26.85 32.18 -10.49
CA GLY A 1058 -26.29 33.52 -10.26
C GLY A 1058 -24.81 33.68 -10.61
N THR A 1059 -24.18 32.67 -11.23
CA THR A 1059 -22.78 32.74 -11.67
C THR A 1059 -22.66 32.90 -13.18
N MET A 1060 -21.45 33.29 -13.60
CA MET A 1060 -21.07 33.48 -14.99
C MET A 1060 -19.79 32.71 -15.24
N HIS A 1061 -19.76 31.91 -16.31
CA HIS A 1061 -18.61 31.10 -16.66
C HIS A 1061 -18.27 31.23 -18.14
N THR A 1062 -17.01 30.99 -18.48
CA THR A 1062 -16.56 30.88 -19.86
C THR A 1062 -16.13 29.47 -20.18
N PHE A 1063 -16.39 29.01 -21.41
CA PHE A 1063 -15.81 27.80 -21.95
C PHE A 1063 -15.29 28.06 -23.37
N ASN A 1064 -14.30 27.27 -23.78
CA ASN A 1064 -13.72 27.34 -25.11
C ASN A 1064 -14.24 26.18 -25.96
N MET A 1065 -14.30 26.41 -27.27
CA MET A 1065 -14.69 25.42 -28.26
C MET A 1065 -13.78 25.50 -29.46
N VAL A 1066 -13.35 24.35 -29.96
CA VAL A 1066 -12.69 24.26 -31.27
C VAL A 1066 -13.77 24.07 -32.33
N ALA A 1067 -13.76 24.89 -33.37
CA ALA A 1067 -14.59 24.71 -34.55
C ALA A 1067 -13.86 25.14 -35.82
N TYR A 1068 -13.87 24.28 -36.83
CA TYR A 1068 -13.25 24.57 -38.13
C TYR A 1068 -14.13 25.47 -39.02
N THR A 1069 -15.42 25.55 -38.72
CA THR A 1069 -16.34 26.52 -39.31
C THR A 1069 -16.65 27.60 -38.27
N PRO A 1070 -16.52 28.90 -38.61
CA PRO A 1070 -16.86 29.97 -37.68
C PRO A 1070 -18.32 29.89 -37.18
N PRO A 1071 -18.56 30.14 -35.88
CA PRO A 1071 -19.91 30.13 -35.32
C PRO A 1071 -20.74 31.27 -35.92
N GLY A 1072 -21.98 30.97 -36.33
CA GLY A 1072 -22.96 31.96 -36.80
C GLY A 1072 -23.80 32.49 -35.64
N LYS A 1073 -25.08 32.11 -35.60
CA LYS A 1073 -26.01 32.52 -34.53
C LYS A 1073 -25.77 31.71 -33.26
N VAL A 1074 -25.66 32.38 -32.11
CA VAL A 1074 -25.47 31.76 -30.79
C VAL A 1074 -26.67 32.04 -29.90
N GLU A 1075 -27.24 31.02 -29.28
CA GLU A 1075 -28.35 31.10 -28.32
C GLU A 1075 -27.92 30.44 -27.00
N GLY A 1076 -28.35 31.01 -25.87
CA GLY A 1076 -28.00 30.52 -24.53
C GLY A 1076 -26.61 30.96 -24.01
N ALA A 1077 -25.75 31.49 -24.88
CA ALA A 1077 -24.43 32.01 -24.54
C ALA A 1077 -24.06 33.26 -25.37
N VAL A 1078 -22.98 33.94 -25.00
CA VAL A 1078 -22.44 35.10 -25.72
C VAL A 1078 -21.03 34.78 -26.22
N LEU A 1079 -20.79 34.88 -27.53
CA LEU A 1079 -19.45 34.78 -28.10
C LEU A 1079 -18.61 36.00 -27.65
N LYS A 1080 -17.50 35.76 -26.95
CA LYS A 1080 -16.63 36.82 -26.42
C LYS A 1080 -15.38 37.05 -27.23
N ALA A 1081 -14.78 35.97 -27.74
CA ALA A 1081 -13.56 36.03 -28.50
C ALA A 1081 -13.48 34.85 -29.48
N GLY A 1082 -12.74 35.04 -30.56
CA GLY A 1082 -12.35 33.98 -31.48
C GLY A 1082 -10.91 34.23 -31.95
N LYS A 1083 -10.06 33.21 -31.85
CA LYS A 1083 -8.69 33.24 -32.34
C LYS A 1083 -8.38 31.93 -33.05
N GLU A 1084 -7.94 32.02 -34.31
CA GLU A 1084 -7.80 30.86 -35.20
C GLU A 1084 -9.11 30.06 -35.27
N ASN A 1085 -9.10 28.82 -34.76
CA ASN A 1085 -10.23 27.91 -34.70
C ASN A 1085 -10.78 27.71 -33.28
N VAL A 1086 -10.36 28.52 -32.30
CA VAL A 1086 -10.82 28.47 -30.90
C VAL A 1086 -11.73 29.66 -30.62
N TYR A 1087 -12.93 29.39 -30.12
CA TYR A 1087 -13.95 30.37 -29.79
C TYR A 1087 -14.31 30.30 -28.30
N THR A 1088 -14.35 31.44 -27.63
CA THR A 1088 -14.67 31.57 -26.21
C THR A 1088 -16.11 32.08 -26.04
N PHE A 1089 -16.91 31.33 -25.30
CA PHE A 1089 -18.31 31.65 -25.01
C PHE A 1089 -18.49 31.92 -23.53
N GLN A 1090 -19.31 32.93 -23.20
CA GLN A 1090 -19.77 33.20 -21.84
C GLN A 1090 -21.19 32.67 -21.66
N VAL A 1091 -21.42 31.99 -20.53
CA VAL A 1091 -22.69 31.41 -20.14
C VAL A 1091 -23.10 32.00 -18.80
N ASP A 1092 -24.26 32.65 -18.79
CA ASP A 1092 -24.85 33.22 -17.58
C ASP A 1092 -25.91 32.27 -17.02
N PHE A 1093 -25.79 31.92 -15.74
CA PHE A 1093 -26.75 31.07 -15.03
C PHE A 1093 -27.68 31.95 -14.20
N PRO A 1094 -28.99 32.01 -14.51
CA PRO A 1094 -29.93 32.83 -13.75
C PRO A 1094 -30.08 32.35 -12.30
N SER A 1095 -30.57 33.20 -11.41
CA SER A 1095 -30.92 32.80 -10.04
C SER A 1095 -31.99 31.70 -10.04
N SER A 1096 -31.83 30.73 -9.14
CA SER A 1096 -32.73 29.57 -8.98
C SER A 1096 -32.69 29.10 -7.53
N GLY A 1097 -33.73 28.37 -7.10
CA GLY A 1097 -33.76 27.67 -5.80
C GLY A 1097 -32.99 26.34 -5.82
N GLU A 1098 -32.69 25.81 -7.00
CA GLU A 1098 -31.88 24.60 -7.17
C GLU A 1098 -30.40 24.87 -6.89
N LYS A 1099 -29.65 23.87 -6.43
CA LYS A 1099 -28.21 24.03 -6.13
C LYS A 1099 -27.36 24.24 -7.39
N TYR A 1100 -27.73 23.55 -8.47
CA TYR A 1100 -27.11 23.64 -9.79
C TYR A 1100 -28.20 23.72 -10.85
N ILE A 1101 -27.94 24.42 -11.96
CA ILE A 1101 -28.86 24.50 -13.09
C ILE A 1101 -28.12 24.24 -14.40
N SER A 1102 -28.80 23.55 -15.30
CA SER A 1102 -28.30 23.30 -16.66
C SER A 1102 -28.82 24.35 -17.63
N LYS A 1103 -27.98 24.72 -18.59
CA LYS A 1103 -28.31 25.63 -19.69
C LYS A 1103 -27.89 25.01 -21.01
N GLU A 1104 -28.83 24.97 -21.94
CA GLU A 1104 -28.55 24.54 -23.31
C GLU A 1104 -28.03 25.72 -24.13
N ILE A 1105 -26.97 25.45 -24.89
CA ILE A 1105 -26.33 26.40 -25.79
C ILE A 1105 -26.52 25.87 -27.20
N ARG A 1106 -27.00 26.72 -28.11
CA ARG A 1106 -27.16 26.38 -29.53
C ARG A 1106 -26.32 27.29 -30.39
N ILE A 1107 -25.52 26.70 -31.26
CA ILE A 1107 -24.66 27.42 -32.20
C ILE A 1107 -25.03 26.96 -33.60
N THR A 1108 -25.63 27.86 -34.38
CA THR A 1108 -26.00 27.61 -35.78
C THR A 1108 -24.89 28.13 -36.68
N PHE A 1109 -24.38 27.28 -37.57
CA PHE A 1109 -23.34 27.65 -38.53
C PHE A 1109 -23.98 28.24 -39.80
N ASN A 1110 -23.38 29.32 -40.31
CA ASN A 1110 -23.79 29.88 -41.60
C ASN A 1110 -23.35 28.91 -42.72
N LYS A 1111 -24.26 28.62 -43.65
CA LYS A 1111 -24.01 27.73 -44.79
C LYS A 1111 -22.93 28.26 -45.72
#